data_AF-A0A8H6PGH4-F1
#
_entry.id   AF-A0A8H6PGH4-F1
#
_cell.length_a   1.000
_cell.length_b   1.000
_cell.length_c   1.000
_cell.angle_alpha   90.00
_cell.angle_beta   90.00
_cell.angle_gamma   90.00
#
_symmetry.space_group_name_H-M   'P 1'
#
loop_
_entity.id
_entity.type
_entity.pdbx_description
1 polymer ?
#
loop_
_entity_poly.entity_id
_entity_poly.type
_entity_poly.pdbx_seq_one_letter_code
_entity_poly.pdbx_strand_id
1 'polypeptide(L)'
;MDEEYTSSAEADREMTRLWRTWRTVFEMLADRGYEVTEEEIQIPLDEFRQKYADPVGFPDRTKMKISARPTAAMQAKYTPLPTPANPDPQPDCGTIYVEFCADSTGVGTKQVRAFNHFVDENNFHTGVFITQTPISPSAVRLLSGIPGRICEHFQEQDLLVNITRHELVPKHVLLSPEEKKNLLQRYRLKESQLPRIQVSDPVARYLGLRRGQVVKIIRKSETAGRYASYRWALFVKTQPGSYLRLRSLYPSIPRCSRTRTSLRSFSKDSRSSSSTDAFLPSGNHDSLKRSSNPSSHGLWTPSQSTASFSTSASLLDPGNWDENPNLSISAFSELPSKDFGVNQHMIINQEFKEALRQILWQFRAPIRYAFAYGSGVFPQSGSAAGSSQCHPSAPAAIQKMQQGKGKMIDFIFGVSYSQHWHALNLSQHRDHYSALGSTGSYLVSQVQDRFGAGVYFNPYVTVNGTLIKYGVVNLDTLCRDLSQWDTLYLAGRLQKPVKILRDHPRVRLANQMNLLSAVRVALLLLPAEFSEFELYTTIAGISYMGDLRMSLPAEDPRKVRNIVSGQMAHFRRLYAPLIENLPNVTFNDKRCTEEDWIDDPNANVRLTQDMDPVKRGNMVRRLPDSFKQKLYFQYQSRFEIPRAEFDKMMKESSDSDSEVVRRRQGGPFEQRIAADENLKKEVQASISKTIRWPSTVQTIKGLFTSGIGRTWRYLSEKQSKYRTSGRKASASSEESSSSKQQ
;
A
#
# COMPACT_ATOMS: atom_id res chain seq x y z
N MET A 1 21.41 -33.86 -31.89
CA MET A 1 22.33 -32.77 -31.52
C MET A 1 21.61 -31.69 -30.71
N ASP A 2 20.53 -31.08 -31.21
CA ASP A 2 19.92 -29.92 -30.51
C ASP A 2 19.35 -30.22 -29.11
N GLU A 3 18.71 -31.37 -28.89
CA GLU A 3 18.19 -31.76 -27.57
C GLU A 3 19.31 -32.01 -26.53
N GLU A 4 20.38 -32.68 -26.96
CA GLU A 4 21.55 -33.02 -26.14
C GLU A 4 22.35 -31.76 -25.75
N TYR A 5 22.51 -30.84 -26.69
CA TYR A 5 23.11 -29.52 -26.45
C TYR A 5 22.27 -28.66 -25.50
N THR A 6 20.93 -28.72 -25.63
CA THR A 6 20.01 -27.99 -24.74
C THR A 6 20.07 -28.53 -23.30
N SER A 7 20.11 -29.86 -23.14
CA SER A 7 20.23 -30.51 -21.83
C SER A 7 21.55 -30.16 -21.12
N SER A 8 22.68 -30.19 -21.83
CA SER A 8 23.99 -29.80 -21.28
C SER A 8 23.99 -28.34 -20.79
N ALA A 9 23.41 -27.43 -21.57
CA ALA A 9 23.36 -26.00 -21.21
C ALA A 9 22.42 -25.72 -20.02
N GLU A 10 21.42 -26.56 -19.77
CA GLU A 10 20.56 -26.47 -18.58
C GLU A 10 21.28 -27.00 -17.33
N ALA A 11 21.94 -28.16 -17.43
CA ALA A 11 22.77 -28.73 -16.36
C ALA A 11 23.87 -27.76 -15.90
N ASP A 12 24.57 -27.10 -16.83
CA ASP A 12 25.58 -26.08 -16.55
C ASP A 12 25.03 -24.89 -15.75
N ARG A 13 23.81 -24.44 -16.09
CA ARG A 13 23.14 -23.33 -15.40
C ARG A 13 22.71 -23.72 -14.00
N GLU A 14 22.16 -24.92 -13.83
CA GLU A 14 21.80 -25.45 -12.50
C GLU A 14 23.03 -25.63 -11.61
N MET A 15 24.09 -26.25 -12.14
CA MET A 15 25.35 -26.45 -11.42
C MET A 15 25.96 -25.11 -10.97
N THR A 16 26.00 -24.12 -11.86
CA THR A 16 26.51 -22.77 -11.54
C THR A 16 25.67 -22.07 -10.47
N ARG A 17 24.34 -22.23 -10.50
CA ARG A 17 23.43 -21.69 -9.47
C ARG A 17 23.68 -22.35 -8.12
N LEU A 18 23.76 -23.68 -8.09
CA LEU A 18 23.94 -24.43 -6.86
C LEU A 18 25.33 -24.23 -6.23
N TRP A 19 26.38 -24.10 -7.05
CA TRP A 19 27.72 -23.70 -6.61
C TRP A 19 27.73 -22.34 -5.88
N ARG A 20 27.01 -21.34 -6.41
CA ARG A 20 26.86 -20.03 -5.73
C ARG A 20 26.10 -20.16 -4.41
N THR A 21 25.03 -20.94 -4.38
CA THR A 21 24.27 -21.25 -3.16
C THR A 21 25.15 -21.94 -2.12
N TRP A 22 25.93 -22.94 -2.51
CA TRP A 22 26.89 -23.66 -1.65
C TRP A 22 27.90 -22.70 -1.03
N ARG A 23 28.54 -21.86 -1.85
CA ARG A 23 29.47 -20.82 -1.37
C ARG A 23 28.81 -19.89 -0.35
N THR A 24 27.60 -19.38 -0.62
CA THR A 24 26.87 -18.54 0.35
C THR A 24 26.57 -19.27 1.67
N VAL A 25 26.34 -20.59 1.64
CA VAL A 25 26.13 -21.40 2.85
C VAL A 25 27.42 -21.49 3.67
N PHE A 26 28.57 -21.76 3.07
CA PHE A 26 29.85 -21.79 3.78
C PHE A 26 30.25 -20.41 4.33
N GLU A 27 30.00 -19.34 3.57
CA GLU A 27 30.14 -17.96 4.05
C GLU A 27 29.22 -17.68 5.26
N MET A 28 27.97 -18.16 5.22
CA MET A 28 27.02 -18.05 6.34
C MET A 28 27.46 -18.83 7.58
N LEU A 29 28.02 -20.03 7.41
CA LEU A 29 28.56 -20.83 8.50
C LEU A 29 29.75 -20.13 9.17
N ALA A 30 30.68 -19.58 8.37
CA ALA A 30 31.80 -18.79 8.88
C ALA A 30 31.35 -17.51 9.61
N ASP A 31 30.40 -16.75 9.05
CA ASP A 31 29.86 -15.53 9.67
C ASP A 31 29.07 -15.81 10.98
N ARG A 32 28.46 -17.00 11.11
CA ARG A 32 27.85 -17.48 12.37
C ARG A 32 28.89 -17.90 13.42
N GLY A 33 30.14 -18.14 13.03
CA GLY A 33 31.23 -18.54 13.91
C GLY A 33 31.49 -20.05 13.99
N TYR A 34 31.05 -20.82 13.00
CA TYR A 34 31.43 -22.23 12.86
C TYR A 34 32.84 -22.39 12.27
N GLU A 35 33.48 -23.51 12.58
CA GLU A 35 34.74 -23.94 12.01
C GLU A 35 34.54 -24.33 10.54
N VAL A 36 35.11 -23.53 9.64
CA VAL A 36 35.03 -23.66 8.18
C VAL A 36 36.39 -23.23 7.60
N THR A 37 36.90 -23.96 6.62
CA THR A 37 38.15 -23.61 5.92
C THR A 37 37.89 -22.65 4.75
N GLU A 38 38.91 -21.88 4.37
CA GLU A 38 38.81 -20.99 3.20
C GLU A 38 38.71 -21.76 1.87
N GLU A 39 39.29 -22.97 1.82
CA GLU A 39 39.19 -23.90 0.70
C GLU A 39 37.74 -24.34 0.45
N GLU A 40 36.98 -24.67 1.49
CA GLU A 40 35.55 -25.01 1.38
C GLU A 40 34.69 -23.82 0.93
N ILE A 41 35.04 -22.59 1.32
CA ILE A 41 34.36 -21.35 0.90
C ILE A 41 34.66 -21.03 -0.57
N GLN A 42 35.91 -21.22 -0.99
CA GLN A 42 36.41 -20.78 -2.31
C GLN A 42 36.56 -21.91 -3.33
N ILE A 43 35.90 -23.06 -3.12
CA ILE A 43 35.93 -24.22 -4.03
C ILE A 43 35.68 -23.79 -5.49
N PRO A 44 36.58 -24.11 -6.44
CA PRO A 44 36.38 -23.83 -7.86
C PRO A 44 35.15 -24.55 -8.44
N LEU A 45 34.52 -23.97 -9.46
CA LEU A 45 33.33 -24.55 -10.09
C LEU A 45 33.60 -25.94 -10.68
N ASP A 46 34.80 -26.18 -11.22
CA ASP A 46 35.17 -27.46 -11.84
C ASP A 46 35.36 -28.57 -10.80
N GLU A 47 35.97 -28.26 -9.66
CA GLU A 47 36.09 -29.19 -8.52
C GLU A 47 34.72 -29.47 -7.88
N PHE A 48 33.89 -28.43 -7.71
CA PHE A 48 32.53 -28.57 -7.24
C PHE A 48 31.70 -29.49 -8.15
N ARG A 49 31.83 -29.32 -9.48
CA ARG A 49 31.20 -30.20 -10.48
C ARG A 49 31.68 -31.65 -10.34
N GLN A 50 32.99 -31.90 -10.25
CA GLN A 50 33.53 -33.25 -10.08
C GLN A 50 32.99 -33.96 -8.81
N LYS A 51 32.77 -33.20 -7.73
CA LYS A 51 32.34 -33.73 -6.43
C LYS A 51 30.82 -33.92 -6.31
N TYR A 52 30.03 -33.06 -6.95
CA TYR A 52 28.56 -32.97 -6.75
C TYR A 52 27.72 -33.17 -8.02
N ALA A 53 28.30 -33.47 -9.18
CA ALA A 53 27.54 -33.93 -10.33
C ALA A 53 27.03 -35.38 -10.18
N ASP A 54 25.96 -35.69 -10.89
CA ASP A 54 25.54 -37.04 -11.25
C ASP A 54 26.22 -37.50 -12.56
N PRO A 55 26.03 -38.75 -13.01
CA PRO A 55 26.60 -39.24 -14.27
C PRO A 55 26.10 -38.54 -15.55
N VAL A 56 25.07 -37.71 -15.45
CA VAL A 56 24.44 -36.96 -16.56
C VAL A 56 24.89 -35.48 -16.55
N GLY A 57 25.62 -35.05 -15.52
CA GLY A 57 26.12 -33.68 -15.34
C GLY A 57 25.22 -32.77 -14.51
N PHE A 58 24.06 -33.25 -14.05
CA PHE A 58 23.15 -32.49 -13.19
C PHE A 58 23.63 -32.51 -11.73
N PRO A 59 23.26 -31.49 -10.91
CA PRO A 59 23.66 -31.42 -9.51
C PRO A 59 22.94 -32.43 -8.59
N ASP A 60 23.71 -33.36 -8.03
CA ASP A 60 23.27 -34.35 -7.04
C ASP A 60 23.29 -33.79 -5.61
N ARG A 61 22.14 -33.28 -5.19
CA ARG A 61 21.91 -32.73 -3.85
C ARG A 61 21.97 -33.78 -2.73
N THR A 62 21.86 -35.08 -3.01
CA THR A 62 21.90 -36.11 -1.96
C THR A 62 23.29 -36.22 -1.31
N LYS A 63 24.34 -35.92 -2.09
CA LYS A 63 25.74 -35.81 -1.65
C LYS A 63 26.03 -34.54 -0.84
N MET A 64 25.14 -33.54 -0.89
CA MET A 64 25.35 -32.21 -0.32
C MET A 64 24.86 -32.13 1.14
N LYS A 65 25.67 -32.69 2.03
CA LYS A 65 25.48 -32.66 3.47
C LYS A 65 26.69 -32.02 4.14
N ILE A 66 26.46 -31.06 5.02
CA ILE A 66 27.53 -30.31 5.72
C ILE A 66 27.32 -30.47 7.22
N SER A 67 28.41 -30.69 7.96
CA SER A 67 28.41 -30.65 9.42
C SER A 67 29.57 -29.80 9.91
N ALA A 68 29.31 -28.80 10.75
CA ALA A 68 30.36 -27.92 11.28
C ALA A 68 30.28 -27.79 12.82
N ARG A 69 31.43 -27.53 13.45
CA ARG A 69 31.59 -27.38 14.91
C ARG A 69 31.68 -25.89 15.28
N PRO A 70 31.18 -25.46 16.45
CA PRO A 70 31.23 -24.06 16.86
C PRO A 70 32.63 -23.72 17.37
N THR A 71 33.24 -22.65 16.84
CA THR A 71 34.55 -22.16 17.33
C THR A 71 34.48 -21.79 18.82
N ALA A 72 35.61 -21.81 19.53
CA ALA A 72 35.70 -21.33 20.92
C ALA A 72 35.17 -19.89 21.08
N ALA A 73 35.39 -19.02 20.08
CA ALA A 73 34.87 -17.65 20.06
C ALA A 73 33.33 -17.59 19.92
N MET A 74 32.73 -18.53 19.19
CA MET A 74 31.27 -18.68 19.15
C MET A 74 30.74 -19.18 20.50
N GLN A 75 31.35 -20.20 21.09
CA GLN A 75 30.94 -20.74 22.39
C GLN A 75 30.91 -19.65 23.47
N ALA A 76 31.97 -18.85 23.59
CA ALA A 76 32.02 -17.71 24.51
C ALA A 76 30.90 -16.66 24.27
N LYS A 77 30.52 -16.39 23.02
CA LYS A 77 29.42 -15.46 22.69
C LYS A 77 28.03 -16.00 23.00
N TYR A 78 27.85 -17.33 22.99
CA TYR A 78 26.57 -17.99 23.19
C TYR A 78 26.41 -18.54 24.62
N THR A 79 27.44 -18.45 25.46
CA THR A 79 27.38 -18.79 26.90
C THR A 79 26.58 -17.74 27.68
N PRO A 80 25.49 -18.13 28.39
CA PRO A 80 24.77 -17.23 29.30
C PRO A 80 25.64 -16.69 30.43
N LEU A 81 25.21 -15.60 31.08
CA LEU A 81 25.88 -15.12 32.29
C LEU A 81 25.68 -16.10 33.46
N PRO A 82 26.70 -16.36 34.30
CA PRO A 82 26.53 -17.05 35.58
C PRO A 82 25.43 -16.45 36.44
N THR A 83 24.65 -17.30 37.10
CA THR A 83 23.59 -16.92 38.03
C THR A 83 23.68 -17.75 39.31
N PRO A 84 23.13 -17.30 40.45
CA PRO A 84 23.14 -18.10 41.68
C PRO A 84 22.47 -19.49 41.56
N ALA A 85 21.59 -19.68 40.57
CA ALA A 85 20.94 -20.96 40.28
C ALA A 85 21.69 -21.82 39.25
N ASN A 86 22.66 -21.26 38.54
CA ASN A 86 23.52 -21.95 37.58
C ASN A 86 24.87 -21.21 37.50
N PRO A 87 25.87 -21.62 38.31
CA PRO A 87 27.16 -20.93 38.38
C PRO A 87 28.01 -21.17 37.12
N ASP A 88 27.91 -22.35 36.51
CA ASP A 88 28.71 -22.76 35.33
C ASP A 88 27.79 -23.03 34.12
N PRO A 89 27.21 -21.97 33.51
CA PRO A 89 26.28 -22.12 32.39
C PRO A 89 26.99 -22.66 31.15
N GLN A 90 26.39 -23.65 30.50
CA GLN A 90 26.89 -24.21 29.26
C GLN A 90 26.59 -23.30 28.05
N PRO A 91 27.42 -23.30 27.00
CA PRO A 91 27.14 -22.57 25.76
C PRO A 91 25.81 -22.99 25.14
N ASP A 92 24.94 -22.03 24.82
CA ASP A 92 23.67 -22.27 24.12
C ASP A 92 23.91 -22.34 22.59
N CYS A 93 24.85 -23.20 22.19
CA CYS A 93 25.27 -23.52 20.83
C CYS A 93 25.93 -24.91 20.77
N GLY A 94 25.89 -25.57 19.61
CA GLY A 94 26.54 -26.87 19.40
C GLY A 94 26.82 -27.11 17.92
N THR A 95 26.97 -28.36 17.50
CA THR A 95 27.17 -28.73 16.09
C THR A 95 25.97 -28.33 15.22
N ILE A 96 26.26 -27.89 14.00
CA ILE A 96 25.26 -27.59 12.97
C ILE A 96 25.30 -28.63 11.86
N TYR A 97 24.12 -28.99 11.35
CA TYR A 97 23.93 -29.85 10.18
C TYR A 97 23.16 -29.08 9.10
N VAL A 98 23.64 -29.13 7.87
CA VAL A 98 22.98 -28.53 6.69
C VAL A 98 22.71 -29.61 5.67
N GLU A 99 21.47 -29.67 5.18
CA GLU A 99 21.03 -30.64 4.17
C GLU A 99 20.33 -29.93 3.01
N PHE A 100 20.73 -30.29 1.79
CA PHE A 100 20.05 -29.89 0.56
C PHE A 100 19.00 -30.94 0.17
N CYS A 101 17.75 -30.53 0.04
CA CYS A 101 16.65 -31.40 -0.33
C CYS A 101 16.73 -31.78 -1.81
N ALA A 102 16.88 -33.07 -2.10
CA ALA A 102 16.89 -33.60 -3.47
C ALA A 102 15.51 -33.52 -4.16
N ASP A 103 14.41 -33.54 -3.39
CA ASP A 103 13.05 -33.47 -3.93
C ASP A 103 12.75 -32.09 -4.52
N SER A 104 12.73 -31.99 -5.86
CA SER A 104 12.33 -30.79 -6.60
C SER A 104 10.80 -30.59 -6.62
N THR A 105 10.02 -31.68 -6.51
CA THR A 105 8.55 -31.73 -6.70
C THR A 105 7.71 -31.30 -5.48
N GLY A 106 8.20 -30.32 -4.71
CA GLY A 106 7.47 -29.70 -3.61
C GLY A 106 7.69 -30.36 -2.25
N VAL A 107 8.16 -29.59 -1.27
CA VAL A 107 8.58 -30.13 0.03
C VAL A 107 7.43 -30.27 1.03
N GLY A 108 7.09 -31.53 1.33
CA GLY A 108 6.00 -31.93 2.20
C GLY A 108 6.40 -32.17 3.67
N THR A 109 5.46 -32.69 4.45
CA THR A 109 5.67 -33.04 5.87
C THR A 109 6.53 -34.29 6.06
N LYS A 110 6.62 -35.17 5.06
CA LYS A 110 7.45 -36.39 5.12
C LYS A 110 8.93 -36.04 5.19
N GLN A 111 9.38 -35.17 4.27
CA GLN A 111 10.77 -34.72 4.15
C GLN A 111 11.23 -34.01 5.43
N VAL A 112 10.46 -33.02 5.91
CA VAL A 112 10.81 -32.27 7.13
C VAL A 112 10.82 -33.17 8.37
N ARG A 113 9.99 -34.22 8.45
CA ARG A 113 10.07 -35.20 9.56
C ARG A 113 11.34 -36.05 9.50
N ALA A 114 11.73 -36.51 8.31
CA ALA A 114 12.97 -37.28 8.13
C ALA A 114 14.20 -36.45 8.51
N PHE A 115 14.27 -35.20 8.03
CA PHE A 115 15.30 -34.23 8.40
C PHE A 115 15.35 -34.01 9.93
N ASN A 116 14.20 -33.72 10.55
CA ASN A 116 14.09 -33.53 11.99
C ASN A 116 14.55 -34.76 12.80
N HIS A 117 14.15 -35.97 12.38
CA HIS A 117 14.59 -37.21 13.01
C HIS A 117 16.10 -37.34 12.97
N PHE A 118 16.70 -37.12 11.80
CA PHE A 118 18.14 -37.19 11.61
C PHE A 118 18.90 -36.16 12.47
N VAL A 119 18.39 -34.93 12.57
CA VAL A 119 18.97 -33.87 13.42
C VAL A 119 18.99 -34.28 14.89
N ASP A 120 17.92 -34.88 15.40
CA ASP A 120 17.81 -35.27 16.81
C ASP A 120 18.58 -36.55 17.14
N GLU A 121 18.48 -37.57 16.28
CA GLU A 121 19.17 -38.86 16.37
C GLU A 121 20.70 -38.69 16.39
N ASN A 122 21.23 -37.79 15.57
CA ASN A 122 22.67 -37.47 15.51
C ASN A 122 23.07 -36.35 16.49
N ASN A 123 22.16 -35.93 17.37
CA ASN A 123 22.39 -34.94 18.42
C ASN A 123 22.91 -33.56 17.93
N PHE A 124 22.56 -33.13 16.72
CA PHE A 124 22.91 -31.80 16.22
C PHE A 124 22.14 -30.72 16.97
N HIS A 125 22.78 -29.61 17.34
CA HIS A 125 22.11 -28.50 18.03
C HIS A 125 21.26 -27.66 17.07
N THR A 126 21.76 -27.47 15.85
CA THR A 126 21.10 -26.66 14.82
C THR A 126 21.02 -27.42 13.50
N GLY A 127 19.85 -27.43 12.88
CA GLY A 127 19.63 -27.97 11.54
C GLY A 127 19.28 -26.84 10.57
N VAL A 128 19.83 -26.85 9.36
CA VAL A 128 19.46 -25.94 8.27
C VAL A 128 19.01 -26.78 7.07
N PHE A 129 17.74 -26.63 6.69
CA PHE A 129 17.16 -27.37 5.58
C PHE A 129 17.00 -26.49 4.34
N ILE A 130 17.70 -26.81 3.25
CA ILE A 130 17.75 -26.01 2.03
C ILE A 130 16.88 -26.67 0.95
N THR A 131 15.97 -25.91 0.34
CA THR A 131 15.00 -26.44 -0.62
C THR A 131 14.94 -25.67 -1.93
N GLN A 132 14.73 -26.37 -3.05
CA GLN A 132 14.51 -25.73 -4.35
C GLN A 132 13.15 -25.01 -4.40
N THR A 133 12.12 -25.64 -3.84
CA THR A 133 10.73 -25.16 -3.83
C THR A 133 10.28 -24.74 -2.42
N PRO A 134 9.25 -23.89 -2.28
CA PRO A 134 8.73 -23.47 -0.99
C PRO A 134 8.13 -24.64 -0.19
N ILE A 135 8.50 -24.73 1.08
CA ILE A 135 8.01 -25.77 2.01
C ILE A 135 6.53 -25.54 2.33
N SER A 136 5.74 -26.62 2.34
CA SER A 136 4.31 -26.56 2.69
C SER A 136 4.07 -25.97 4.10
N PRO A 137 3.05 -25.12 4.34
CA PRO A 137 2.83 -24.48 5.65
C PRO A 137 2.59 -25.44 6.83
N SER A 138 2.17 -26.68 6.55
CA SER A 138 2.08 -27.73 7.57
C SER A 138 3.42 -28.35 7.91
N ALA A 139 4.37 -28.40 6.97
CA ALA A 139 5.73 -28.85 7.22
C ALA A 139 6.61 -27.78 7.87
N VAL A 140 6.43 -26.49 7.52
CA VAL A 140 7.13 -25.37 8.21
C VAL A 140 6.88 -25.39 9.73
N ARG A 141 5.68 -25.76 10.16
CA ARG A 141 5.33 -25.90 11.60
C ARG A 141 6.05 -27.05 12.30
N LEU A 142 6.59 -28.02 11.57
CA LEU A 142 7.32 -29.16 12.13
C LEU A 142 8.79 -28.81 12.42
N LEU A 143 9.38 -27.82 11.74
CA LEU A 143 10.76 -27.37 12.01
C LEU A 143 10.93 -26.94 13.48
N SER A 144 9.97 -26.20 14.04
CA SER A 144 9.95 -25.84 15.46
C SER A 144 9.41 -26.95 16.39
N GLY A 145 9.38 -28.20 15.93
CA GLY A 145 8.72 -29.32 16.61
C GLY A 145 9.58 -30.10 17.59
N ILE A 146 10.91 -29.96 17.53
CA ILE A 146 11.84 -30.67 18.44
C ILE A 146 12.24 -29.73 19.58
N PRO A 147 11.96 -30.06 20.85
CA PRO A 147 12.44 -29.29 22.00
C PRO A 147 13.98 -29.28 22.07
N GLY A 148 14.57 -28.13 22.39
CA GLY A 148 16.03 -28.01 22.55
C GLY A 148 16.85 -27.99 21.25
N ARG A 149 16.24 -28.18 20.07
CA ARG A 149 16.90 -28.04 18.77
C ARG A 149 16.44 -26.79 18.04
N ILE A 150 17.28 -26.29 17.14
CA ILE A 150 16.94 -25.14 16.28
C ILE A 150 16.96 -25.60 14.83
N CYS A 151 15.78 -25.81 14.22
CA CYS A 151 15.70 -26.09 12.79
C CYS A 151 15.27 -24.84 12.00
N GLU A 152 16.13 -24.42 11.08
CA GLU A 152 15.91 -23.33 10.13
C GLU A 152 15.65 -23.90 8.72
N HIS A 153 15.09 -23.08 7.83
CA HIS A 153 15.02 -23.40 6.41
C HIS A 153 15.41 -22.20 5.56
N PHE A 154 15.90 -22.46 4.35
CA PHE A 154 16.15 -21.47 3.29
C PHE A 154 15.73 -22.06 1.95
N GLN A 155 15.32 -21.22 1.00
CA GLN A 155 15.22 -21.65 -0.39
C GLN A 155 16.56 -21.39 -1.09
N GLU A 156 16.95 -22.24 -2.04
CA GLU A 156 18.21 -22.07 -2.79
C GLU A 156 18.29 -20.67 -3.43
N GLN A 157 17.16 -20.16 -3.95
CA GLN A 157 17.06 -18.83 -4.54
C GLN A 157 17.39 -17.69 -3.55
N ASP A 158 17.12 -17.86 -2.25
CA ASP A 158 17.38 -16.86 -1.21
C ASP A 158 18.89 -16.78 -0.88
N LEU A 159 19.66 -17.79 -1.30
CA LEU A 159 21.09 -17.98 -1.02
C LEU A 159 21.97 -17.86 -2.27
N LEU A 160 21.40 -17.60 -3.46
CA LEU A 160 22.18 -17.41 -4.70
C LEU A 160 23.19 -16.25 -4.64
N VAL A 161 22.94 -15.27 -3.77
CA VAL A 161 23.80 -14.10 -3.53
C VAL A 161 23.88 -13.86 -2.03
N ASN A 162 25.09 -13.78 -1.48
CA ASN A 162 25.28 -13.43 -0.08
C ASN A 162 24.90 -11.96 0.17
N ILE A 163 23.70 -11.75 0.75
CA ILE A 163 23.15 -10.43 1.06
C ILE A 163 24.03 -9.57 1.97
N THR A 164 24.92 -10.16 2.79
CA THR A 164 25.79 -9.40 3.70
C THR A 164 26.92 -8.67 2.99
N ARG A 165 27.22 -9.04 1.74
CA ARG A 165 28.22 -8.39 0.89
C ARG A 165 27.66 -7.20 0.09
N HIS A 166 26.34 -6.98 0.14
CA HIS A 166 25.71 -5.86 -0.54
C HIS A 166 26.10 -4.53 0.13
N GLU A 167 26.43 -3.49 -0.64
CA GLU A 167 26.96 -2.22 -0.12
C GLU A 167 26.04 -1.57 0.94
N LEU A 168 24.72 -1.60 0.72
CA LEU A 168 23.73 -1.06 1.66
C LEU A 168 23.54 -1.90 2.95
N VAL A 169 24.18 -3.07 3.06
CA VAL A 169 24.09 -3.94 4.24
C VAL A 169 25.33 -3.74 5.12
N PRO A 170 25.21 -2.99 6.23
CA PRO A 170 26.34 -2.77 7.14
C PRO A 170 26.73 -4.05 7.90
N LYS A 171 27.95 -4.09 8.46
CA LYS A 171 28.41 -5.27 9.23
C LYS A 171 27.60 -5.43 10.50
N HIS A 172 26.92 -6.57 10.62
CA HIS A 172 26.15 -6.98 11.79
C HIS A 172 27.00 -7.95 12.63
N VAL A 173 27.10 -7.68 13.94
CA VAL A 173 27.90 -8.49 14.89
C VAL A 173 27.04 -8.80 16.10
N LEU A 174 26.80 -10.08 16.38
CA LEU A 174 26.13 -10.52 17.61
C LEU A 174 26.97 -10.14 18.84
N LEU A 175 26.33 -9.52 19.83
CA LEU A 175 26.91 -9.27 21.15
C LEU A 175 26.73 -10.49 22.07
N SER A 176 27.78 -10.80 22.83
CA SER A 176 27.71 -11.70 23.98
C SER A 176 26.77 -11.17 25.09
N PRO A 177 26.29 -12.03 26.01
CA PRO A 177 25.53 -11.60 27.17
C PRO A 177 26.25 -10.57 28.07
N GLU A 178 27.57 -10.63 28.16
CA GLU A 178 28.40 -9.64 28.86
C GLU A 178 28.39 -8.29 28.17
N GLU A 179 28.70 -8.25 26.86
CA GLU A 179 28.65 -7.01 26.07
C GLU A 179 27.25 -6.38 26.08
N LYS A 180 26.19 -7.22 26.03
CA LYS A 180 24.79 -6.79 26.15
C LYS A 180 24.52 -6.15 27.52
N LYS A 181 24.95 -6.78 28.62
CA LYS A 181 24.80 -6.23 29.98
C LYS A 181 25.54 -4.88 30.10
N ASN A 182 26.78 -4.83 29.63
CA ASN A 182 27.61 -3.62 29.66
C ASN A 182 27.02 -2.48 28.81
N LEU A 183 26.44 -2.79 27.64
CA LEU A 183 25.72 -1.85 26.80
C LEU A 183 24.52 -1.23 27.53
N LEU A 184 23.65 -2.08 28.10
CA LEU A 184 22.45 -1.65 28.81
C LEU A 184 22.79 -0.79 30.03
N GLN A 185 23.83 -1.16 30.78
CA GLN A 185 24.33 -0.40 31.92
C GLN A 185 24.91 0.96 31.48
N ARG A 186 25.76 0.99 30.44
CA ARG A 186 26.41 2.22 29.93
C ARG A 186 25.40 3.28 29.48
N TYR A 187 24.35 2.88 28.77
CA TYR A 187 23.31 3.79 28.31
C TYR A 187 22.12 3.92 29.27
N ARG A 188 22.13 3.21 30.41
CA ARG A 188 21.02 3.13 31.39
C ARG A 188 19.68 2.75 30.76
N LEU A 189 19.72 1.82 29.80
CA LEU A 189 18.55 1.36 29.02
C LEU A 189 18.05 0.00 29.50
N LYS A 190 16.74 -0.21 29.35
CA LYS A 190 16.10 -1.54 29.35
C LYS A 190 16.12 -2.09 27.93
N GLU A 191 16.18 -3.41 27.77
CA GLU A 191 16.18 -4.08 26.45
C GLU A 191 15.04 -3.61 25.53
N SER A 192 13.86 -3.38 26.11
CA SER A 192 12.66 -2.94 25.40
C SER A 192 12.74 -1.56 24.75
N GLN A 193 13.71 -0.73 25.15
CA GLN A 193 14.00 0.60 24.64
C GLN A 193 15.02 0.59 23.48
N LEU A 194 15.74 -0.51 23.27
CA LEU A 194 16.62 -0.63 22.11
C LEU A 194 15.80 -0.66 20.80
N PRO A 195 16.31 -0.06 19.71
CA PRO A 195 15.76 -0.26 18.37
C PRO A 195 15.63 -1.75 18.04
N ARG A 196 14.68 -2.14 17.21
CA ARG A 196 14.29 -3.54 17.03
C ARG A 196 14.72 -4.10 15.68
N ILE A 197 15.09 -5.38 15.66
CA ILE A 197 15.24 -6.18 14.45
C ILE A 197 14.30 -7.40 14.58
N GLN A 198 13.64 -7.78 13.48
CA GLN A 198 12.77 -8.95 13.49
C GLN A 198 13.63 -10.20 13.33
N VAL A 199 13.27 -11.32 13.98
CA VAL A 199 13.94 -12.62 13.73
C VAL A 199 13.73 -13.09 12.27
N SER A 200 12.68 -12.60 11.59
CA SER A 200 12.41 -12.81 10.18
C SER A 200 13.14 -11.87 9.21
N ASP A 201 13.91 -10.89 9.70
CA ASP A 201 14.74 -10.01 8.87
C ASP A 201 15.79 -10.83 8.10
N PRO A 202 16.10 -10.54 6.82
CA PRO A 202 17.05 -11.35 6.05
C PRO A 202 18.41 -11.53 6.71
N VAL A 203 18.98 -10.47 7.31
CA VAL A 203 20.29 -10.56 7.98
C VAL A 203 20.15 -11.25 9.35
N ALA A 204 19.00 -11.09 10.02
CA ALA A 204 18.72 -11.83 11.25
C ALA A 204 18.58 -13.34 11.01
N ARG A 205 17.94 -13.75 9.90
CA ARG A 205 17.88 -15.15 9.47
C ARG A 205 19.26 -15.66 9.08
N TYR A 206 20.02 -14.90 8.27
CA TYR A 206 21.37 -15.27 7.86
C TYR A 206 22.28 -15.56 9.06
N LEU A 207 22.26 -14.71 10.09
CA LEU A 207 23.04 -14.89 11.32
C LEU A 207 22.41 -15.83 12.38
N GLY A 208 21.22 -16.39 12.14
CA GLY A 208 20.51 -17.24 13.12
C GLY A 208 20.13 -16.50 14.42
N LEU A 209 19.78 -15.20 14.35
CA LEU A 209 19.50 -14.38 15.54
C LEU A 209 18.25 -14.85 16.29
N ARG A 210 18.43 -15.18 17.57
CA ARG A 210 17.37 -15.62 18.48
C ARG A 210 16.75 -14.45 19.23
N ARG A 211 15.47 -14.60 19.62
CA ARG A 211 14.76 -13.60 20.43
C ARG A 211 15.53 -13.27 21.70
N GLY A 212 15.71 -11.98 21.99
CA GLY A 212 16.41 -11.50 23.17
C GLY A 212 17.88 -11.19 22.94
N GLN A 213 18.49 -11.67 21.85
CA GLN A 213 19.85 -11.29 21.46
C GLN A 213 19.91 -9.83 21.00
N VAL A 214 21.10 -9.22 21.05
CA VAL A 214 21.36 -7.86 20.57
C VAL A 214 22.47 -7.89 19.54
N VAL A 215 22.23 -7.26 18.38
CA VAL A 215 23.20 -7.13 17.30
C VAL A 215 23.74 -5.71 17.24
N LYS A 216 25.07 -5.59 17.16
CA LYS A 216 25.80 -4.34 16.90
C LYS A 216 25.94 -4.17 15.38
N ILE A 217 25.54 -3.02 14.88
CA ILE A 217 25.55 -2.68 13.46
C ILE A 217 26.60 -1.59 13.24
N ILE A 218 27.66 -1.90 12.50
CA ILE A 218 28.74 -0.96 12.18
C ILE A 218 28.55 -0.50 10.74
N ARG A 219 28.14 0.75 10.56
CA ARG A 219 27.89 1.36 9.25
C ARG A 219 28.85 2.52 8.98
N LYS A 220 29.14 2.77 7.71
CA LYS A 220 29.72 4.06 7.29
C LYS A 220 28.68 5.16 7.52
N SER A 221 29.12 6.35 7.90
CA SER A 221 28.27 7.53 8.16
C SER A 221 28.97 8.75 7.58
N GLU A 222 28.23 9.54 6.80
CA GLU A 222 28.73 10.77 6.16
C GLU A 222 29.27 11.77 7.19
N THR A 223 28.60 11.88 8.35
CA THR A 223 28.93 12.83 9.42
C THR A 223 29.99 12.31 10.40
N ALA A 224 30.05 11.01 10.65
CA ALA A 224 30.84 10.41 11.74
C ALA A 224 31.87 9.37 11.29
N GLY A 225 32.03 9.14 9.98
CA GLY A 225 32.91 8.12 9.41
C GLY A 225 32.41 6.69 9.67
N ARG A 226 32.58 6.18 10.90
CA ARG A 226 32.07 4.86 11.34
C ARG A 226 31.11 5.03 12.51
N TYR A 227 29.84 4.67 12.30
CA TYR A 227 28.79 4.75 13.32
C TYR A 227 28.35 3.35 13.78
N ALA A 228 28.35 3.13 15.09
CA ALA A 228 27.84 1.91 15.71
C ALA A 228 26.40 2.11 16.23
N SER A 229 25.47 1.28 15.77
CA SER A 229 24.10 1.18 16.28
C SER A 229 23.87 -0.19 16.93
N TYR A 230 22.79 -0.34 17.69
CA TYR A 230 22.43 -1.60 18.36
C TYR A 230 20.96 -1.92 18.13
N ARG A 231 20.63 -3.18 17.84
CA ARG A 231 19.25 -3.64 17.67
C ARG A 231 18.94 -4.91 18.47
N TRP A 232 17.78 -4.95 19.11
CA TRP A 232 17.27 -6.08 19.89
C TRP A 232 16.39 -6.98 19.03
N ALA A 233 16.72 -8.27 19.00
CA ALA A 233 16.05 -9.27 18.17
C ALA A 233 14.73 -9.75 18.80
N LEU A 234 13.64 -9.68 18.04
CA LEU A 234 12.29 -10.01 18.51
C LEU A 234 11.51 -10.86 17.51
N PHE A 235 10.82 -11.87 18.05
CA PHE A 235 9.62 -12.40 17.40
C PHE A 235 8.47 -11.42 17.60
N VAL A 236 8.03 -10.80 16.50
CA VAL A 236 6.67 -10.29 16.43
C VAL A 236 5.76 -11.51 16.28
N LYS A 237 4.97 -11.84 17.31
CA LYS A 237 3.81 -12.71 17.08
C LYS A 237 2.91 -11.97 16.08
N THR A 238 2.82 -12.44 14.85
CA THR A 238 1.76 -12.07 13.90
C THR A 238 0.44 -12.61 14.42
N GLN A 239 -0.08 -11.97 15.47
CA GLN A 239 -1.45 -12.13 15.92
C GLN A 239 -2.37 -11.56 14.85
N PRO A 240 -3.28 -12.36 14.25
CA PRO A 240 -4.38 -11.81 13.47
C PRO A 240 -5.36 -11.11 14.42
N GLY A 241 -5.07 -9.85 14.75
CA GLY A 241 -5.90 -9.01 15.60
C GLY A 241 -5.52 -9.01 17.08
N SER A 242 -4.53 -8.20 17.46
CA SER A 242 -4.53 -7.56 18.78
C SER A 242 -3.89 -6.18 18.69
N TYR A 243 -4.70 -5.13 18.84
CA TYR A 243 -4.19 -3.77 18.97
C TYR A 243 -3.62 -3.62 20.38
N LEU A 244 -2.32 -3.34 20.49
CA LEU A 244 -1.74 -2.88 21.76
C LEU A 244 -2.33 -1.51 22.08
N ARG A 245 -3.30 -1.51 22.98
CA ARG A 245 -3.97 -0.33 23.52
C ARG A 245 -2.94 0.50 24.29
N LEU A 246 -2.47 1.59 23.68
CA LEU A 246 -1.65 2.58 24.39
C LEU A 246 -2.45 3.10 25.58
N ARG A 247 -1.98 2.82 26.80
CA ARG A 247 -2.47 3.51 27.99
C ARG A 247 -1.98 4.94 27.91
N SER A 248 -2.93 5.88 27.86
CA SER A 248 -2.67 7.29 28.03
C SER A 248 -2.03 7.54 29.39
N LEU A 249 -0.88 8.22 29.40
CA LEU A 249 -0.25 8.76 30.61
C LEU A 249 -0.54 10.26 30.66
N TYR A 250 -1.67 10.62 31.27
CA TYR A 250 -1.88 11.97 31.81
C TYR A 250 -2.08 11.86 33.33
N PRO A 251 -1.55 12.82 34.12
CA PRO A 251 -1.63 12.77 35.58
C PRO A 251 -3.08 12.98 36.05
N SER A 252 -3.49 12.16 37.01
CA SER A 252 -4.81 12.20 37.64
C SER A 252 -4.90 13.33 38.66
N ILE A 253 -5.80 14.30 38.42
CA ILE A 253 -6.22 15.29 39.42
C ILE A 253 -7.10 14.58 40.47
N PRO A 254 -6.89 14.79 41.78
CA PRO A 254 -7.68 14.12 42.82
C PRO A 254 -9.10 14.69 42.92
N ARG A 255 -10.11 13.80 42.98
CA ARG A 255 -11.47 14.16 43.41
C ARG A 255 -11.70 13.68 44.85
N CYS A 256 -12.04 14.62 45.73
CA CYS A 256 -12.56 14.33 47.06
C CYS A 256 -13.98 13.72 46.99
N SER A 257 -14.43 13.15 48.11
CA SER A 257 -15.53 12.17 48.18
C SER A 257 -16.91 12.72 48.57
N ARG A 258 -17.97 11.98 48.16
CA ARG A 258 -19.37 12.01 48.68
C ARG A 258 -20.15 13.32 48.43
N THR A 259 -21.49 13.36 48.30
CA THR A 259 -22.57 12.38 48.56
C THR A 259 -23.77 12.56 47.59
N ARG A 260 -24.75 11.64 47.59
CA ARG A 260 -26.07 11.78 46.91
C ARG A 260 -26.93 12.88 47.56
N THR A 261 -27.72 13.65 46.78
CA THR A 261 -29.22 13.60 46.72
C THR A 261 -29.87 14.66 45.80
N SER A 262 -30.80 14.20 44.96
CA SER A 262 -32.18 14.71 44.73
C SER A 262 -32.55 16.20 44.48
N LEU A 263 -33.19 16.44 43.31
CA LEU A 263 -34.35 17.31 42.99
C LEU A 263 -34.31 18.87 43.02
N ARG A 264 -34.90 19.43 41.94
CA ARG A 264 -35.75 20.65 41.79
C ARG A 264 -35.20 22.09 41.91
N SER A 265 -35.11 22.72 40.72
CA SER A 265 -35.77 23.98 40.27
C SER A 265 -35.59 25.36 40.96
N PHE A 266 -35.61 26.37 40.07
CA PHE A 266 -35.93 27.80 40.24
C PHE A 266 -34.82 28.83 40.59
N SER A 267 -34.54 29.65 39.58
CA SER A 267 -34.59 31.13 39.57
C SER A 267 -33.69 32.03 40.43
N LYS A 268 -33.09 32.98 39.70
CA LYS A 268 -32.94 34.43 39.96
C LYS A 268 -31.75 34.99 40.77
N ASP A 269 -31.11 35.93 40.07
CA ASP A 269 -30.73 37.29 40.48
C ASP A 269 -29.67 37.54 41.58
N SER A 270 -28.56 38.12 41.10
CA SER A 270 -28.02 39.43 41.52
C SER A 270 -26.84 39.55 42.52
N ARG A 271 -25.83 40.29 42.02
CA ARG A 271 -25.07 41.40 42.65
C ARG A 271 -24.23 41.18 43.93
N SER A 272 -22.94 41.55 43.80
CA SER A 272 -22.12 42.41 44.69
C SER A 272 -21.83 41.93 46.13
N SER A 273 -20.73 42.29 46.82
CA SER A 273 -19.49 43.04 46.51
C SER A 273 -18.54 42.89 47.73
N SER A 274 -17.28 43.34 47.61
CA SER A 274 -16.41 43.80 48.74
C SER A 274 -16.02 42.73 49.79
N SER A 275 -14.91 42.84 50.55
CA SER A 275 -13.88 43.88 50.74
C SER A 275 -12.65 43.31 51.49
N THR A 276 -11.55 44.09 51.57
CA THR A 276 -10.52 44.10 52.67
C THR A 276 -9.68 42.81 52.88
N ASP A 277 -8.40 42.79 53.27
CA ASP A 277 -7.34 43.78 53.60
C ASP A 277 -5.99 42.99 53.64
N ALA A 278 -4.75 43.49 53.73
CA ALA A 278 -4.12 44.81 53.58
C ALA A 278 -2.56 44.61 53.51
N PHE A 279 -1.81 45.72 53.54
CA PHE A 279 -0.35 45.88 53.83
C PHE A 279 0.71 45.77 52.71
N LEU A 280 1.28 46.95 52.41
CA LEU A 280 2.62 47.25 51.87
C LEU A 280 3.64 47.41 53.04
N PRO A 281 4.97 47.52 52.83
CA PRO A 281 5.66 48.73 52.28
C PRO A 281 6.46 48.43 50.98
N SER A 282 6.59 49.33 50.00
CA SER A 282 7.37 50.60 49.92
C SER A 282 8.90 50.40 49.85
N GLY A 283 9.65 50.99 48.89
CA GLY A 283 9.26 51.86 47.75
C GLY A 283 10.47 52.49 47.01
N ASN A 284 10.18 53.42 46.07
CA ASN A 284 11.07 54.44 45.45
C ASN A 284 12.26 53.94 44.57
N HIS A 285 12.88 54.66 43.60
CA HIS A 285 12.69 55.90 42.80
C HIS A 285 13.71 55.79 41.60
N ASP A 286 13.71 56.51 40.46
CA ASP A 286 12.78 57.49 39.86
C ASP A 286 12.73 57.40 38.29
N SER A 287 13.19 58.42 37.53
CA SER A 287 12.87 58.61 36.09
C SER A 287 13.97 59.17 35.16
N LEU A 288 13.76 59.00 33.84
CA LEU A 288 14.17 59.85 32.67
C LEU A 288 15.59 59.82 31.99
N LYS A 289 15.51 59.79 30.62
CA LYS A 289 16.37 60.41 29.56
C LYS A 289 17.60 59.70 28.90
N ARG A 290 17.35 59.30 27.62
CA ARG A 290 18.04 59.70 26.35
C ARG A 290 19.36 59.02 25.86
N SER A 291 19.34 58.72 24.54
CA SER A 291 20.40 58.70 23.50
C SER A 291 21.23 57.43 23.13
N SER A 292 21.41 57.31 21.79
CA SER A 292 22.46 56.63 20.98
C SER A 292 22.55 55.09 20.87
N ASN A 293 22.25 54.61 19.65
CA ASN A 293 22.69 53.36 19.01
C ASN A 293 24.13 53.48 18.44
N PRO A 294 24.74 52.43 17.83
CA PRO A 294 24.80 51.02 18.26
C PRO A 294 26.22 50.40 18.08
N SER A 295 26.56 49.33 18.81
CA SER A 295 27.43 48.26 18.28
C SER A 295 27.45 46.99 19.15
N SER A 296 27.67 45.87 18.48
CA SER A 296 27.79 44.49 18.95
C SER A 296 28.73 44.23 20.13
N HIS A 297 28.27 43.48 21.14
CA HIS A 297 28.74 42.11 21.50
C HIS A 297 27.83 41.53 22.61
N GLY A 298 27.63 40.21 22.66
CA GLY A 298 26.61 39.56 23.51
C GLY A 298 27.16 38.51 24.50
N LEU A 299 26.24 37.67 25.03
CA LEU A 299 26.29 36.70 26.16
C LEU A 299 25.56 37.28 27.41
N TRP A 300 24.56 36.66 28.07
CA TRP A 300 24.04 35.28 28.03
C TRP A 300 22.57 35.14 28.53
N THR A 301 21.78 34.30 27.84
CA THR A 301 20.67 33.42 28.34
C THR A 301 19.39 33.99 29.00
N PRO A 302 18.26 33.23 29.09
CA PRO A 302 17.94 31.94 28.45
C PRO A 302 16.67 31.98 27.55
N SER A 303 16.76 31.42 26.34
CA SER A 303 15.58 31.26 25.46
C SER A 303 15.51 29.85 24.89
N GLN A 304 14.32 29.25 24.96
CA GLN A 304 14.04 27.96 24.32
C GLN A 304 14.15 28.13 22.80
N SER A 305 15.00 27.34 22.16
CA SER A 305 15.06 27.25 20.70
C SER A 305 14.94 25.79 20.26
N THR A 306 13.81 25.49 19.63
CA THR A 306 13.67 24.34 18.74
C THR A 306 14.56 24.55 17.52
N ALA A 307 15.59 23.72 17.37
CA ALA A 307 16.43 23.72 16.16
C ALA A 307 16.57 22.30 15.59
N SER A 308 16.17 22.20 14.33
CA SER A 308 16.29 21.14 13.35
C SER A 308 17.45 20.14 13.51
N PHE A 309 17.12 18.84 13.41
CA PHE A 309 18.08 17.76 13.13
C PHE A 309 17.59 16.89 11.96
N SER A 310 18.01 17.26 10.75
CA SER A 310 18.28 16.32 9.63
C SER A 310 19.67 15.70 9.86
N THR A 311 20.10 14.56 9.33
CA THR A 311 19.64 13.57 8.33
C THR A 311 20.37 12.24 8.70
N SER A 312 20.30 11.07 8.06
CA SER A 312 19.70 10.58 6.83
C SER A 312 19.44 9.07 7.00
N ALA A 313 18.26 8.59 6.59
CA ALA A 313 18.14 7.24 6.05
C ALA A 313 18.59 7.30 4.59
N SER A 314 19.29 6.26 4.09
CA SER A 314 19.68 6.20 2.68
C SER A 314 18.43 6.14 1.81
N LEU A 315 18.18 7.25 1.13
CA LEU A 315 17.01 7.53 0.32
C LEU A 315 16.99 6.56 -0.88
N LEU A 316 15.96 5.71 -0.97
CA LEU A 316 15.14 5.83 -2.17
C LEU A 316 14.58 7.25 -2.10
N ASP A 317 14.93 8.08 -3.08
CA ASP A 317 14.42 9.45 -3.17
C ASP A 317 12.88 9.40 -3.00
N PRO A 318 12.30 10.07 -1.99
CA PRO A 318 10.85 10.07 -1.75
C PRO A 318 10.04 10.49 -2.99
N GLY A 319 10.65 11.17 -3.96
CA GLY A 319 10.06 11.50 -5.26
C GLY A 319 9.98 10.37 -6.30
N ASN A 320 10.82 9.32 -6.24
CA ASN A 320 11.03 8.42 -7.41
C ASN A 320 10.30 7.07 -7.36
N TRP A 321 9.43 6.81 -6.39
CA TRP A 321 8.64 5.57 -6.34
C TRP A 321 7.68 5.40 -7.54
N ASP A 322 7.26 6.51 -8.15
CA ASP A 322 6.43 6.56 -9.37
C ASP A 322 7.24 6.25 -10.64
N GLU A 323 8.57 6.31 -10.59
CA GLU A 323 9.42 5.98 -11.74
C GLU A 323 9.50 4.47 -11.95
N ASN A 324 9.87 3.69 -10.91
CA ASN A 324 9.97 2.24 -10.99
C ASN A 324 9.15 1.55 -9.87
N PRO A 325 7.80 1.55 -9.98
CA PRO A 325 6.90 0.99 -8.97
C PRO A 325 6.90 -0.55 -9.00
N ASN A 326 7.20 -1.18 -7.86
CA ASN A 326 7.11 -2.63 -7.71
C ASN A 326 5.64 -3.11 -7.60
N LEU A 327 5.04 -3.51 -8.73
CA LEU A 327 3.65 -4.00 -8.77
C LEU A 327 3.46 -5.42 -8.21
N SER A 328 4.54 -6.15 -7.89
CA SER A 328 4.49 -7.52 -7.34
C SER A 328 4.48 -7.59 -5.80
N ILE A 329 4.38 -6.44 -5.12
CA ILE A 329 4.42 -6.33 -3.65
C ILE A 329 3.48 -7.33 -2.94
N SER A 330 3.95 -7.95 -1.86
CA SER A 330 3.15 -8.89 -1.06
C SER A 330 2.60 -8.29 0.24
N ALA A 331 3.37 -7.43 0.91
CA ALA A 331 3.08 -6.89 2.24
C ALA A 331 3.09 -5.35 2.28
N PHE A 332 2.36 -4.77 3.24
CA PHE A 332 2.32 -3.32 3.45
C PHE A 332 3.68 -2.70 3.86
N SER A 333 4.61 -3.52 4.36
CA SER A 333 5.98 -3.11 4.70
C SER A 333 6.87 -2.86 3.48
N GLU A 334 6.46 -3.33 2.30
CA GLU A 334 7.18 -3.13 1.04
C GLU A 334 6.71 -1.85 0.31
N LEU A 335 5.74 -1.11 0.86
CA LEU A 335 5.31 0.18 0.32
C LEU A 335 6.40 1.25 0.51
N PRO A 336 6.49 2.26 -0.39
CA PRO A 336 7.59 3.24 -0.39
C PRO A 336 7.77 4.02 0.92
N SER A 337 6.70 4.20 1.71
CA SER A 337 6.77 4.80 3.04
C SER A 337 5.68 4.24 3.96
N LYS A 338 5.85 4.43 5.27
CA LYS A 338 4.88 3.97 6.29
C LYS A 338 3.50 4.60 6.11
N ASP A 339 3.47 5.86 5.73
CA ASP A 339 2.26 6.67 5.55
C ASP A 339 1.82 6.73 4.06
N PHE A 340 2.39 5.84 3.24
CA PHE A 340 2.06 5.73 1.82
C PHE A 340 0.58 5.37 1.61
N GLY A 341 -0.11 6.17 0.80
CA GLY A 341 -1.53 6.00 0.50
C GLY A 341 -2.48 6.35 1.66
N VAL A 342 -2.03 7.08 2.69
CA VAL A 342 -2.91 7.61 3.74
C VAL A 342 -3.98 8.54 3.17
N ASN A 343 -3.65 9.32 2.13
CA ASN A 343 -4.58 10.15 1.35
C ASN A 343 -5.78 9.36 0.78
N GLN A 344 -5.64 8.03 0.58
CA GLN A 344 -6.73 7.17 0.08
C GLN A 344 -7.76 6.79 1.17
N HIS A 345 -7.47 7.03 2.45
CA HIS A 345 -8.26 6.54 3.58
C HIS A 345 -9.30 7.56 4.09
N MET A 346 -10.43 7.67 3.38
CA MET A 346 -11.49 8.62 3.73
C MET A 346 -12.04 8.46 5.15
N ILE A 347 -12.05 9.53 5.93
CA ILE A 347 -12.64 9.59 7.27
C ILE A 347 -14.17 9.60 7.16
N ILE A 348 -14.83 8.73 7.92
CA ILE A 348 -16.30 8.66 8.09
C ILE A 348 -16.60 8.21 9.52
N ASN A 349 -17.84 8.39 9.98
CA ASN A 349 -18.30 7.89 11.28
C ASN A 349 -17.95 6.41 11.51
N GLN A 350 -17.47 6.09 12.72
CA GLN A 350 -16.95 4.77 13.07
C GLN A 350 -18.04 3.69 13.19
N GLU A 351 -19.23 4.01 13.71
CA GLU A 351 -20.37 3.08 13.78
C GLU A 351 -20.81 2.69 12.36
N PHE A 352 -20.90 3.68 11.46
CA PHE A 352 -21.25 3.45 10.06
C PHE A 352 -20.18 2.60 9.34
N LYS A 353 -18.89 2.89 9.56
CA LYS A 353 -17.79 2.05 9.05
C LYS A 353 -17.91 0.59 9.52
N GLU A 354 -18.25 0.36 10.78
CA GLU A 354 -18.33 -1.00 11.33
C GLU A 354 -19.58 -1.75 10.82
N ALA A 355 -20.72 -1.07 10.68
CA ALA A 355 -21.90 -1.63 10.02
C ALA A 355 -21.61 -2.07 8.57
N LEU A 356 -20.83 -1.29 7.82
CA LEU A 356 -20.37 -1.68 6.47
C LEU A 356 -19.39 -2.87 6.50
N ARG A 357 -18.59 -3.04 7.56
CA ARG A 357 -17.69 -4.20 7.73
C ARG A 357 -18.44 -5.47 8.13
N GLN A 358 -19.50 -5.36 8.92
CA GLN A 358 -20.38 -6.49 9.28
C GLN A 358 -21.04 -7.12 8.05
N ILE A 359 -21.39 -6.33 7.03
CA ILE A 359 -21.89 -6.84 5.74
C ILE A 359 -20.84 -7.76 5.06
N LEU A 360 -19.55 -7.42 5.15
CA LEU A 360 -18.46 -8.25 4.58
C LEU A 360 -18.23 -9.56 5.35
N TRP A 361 -18.70 -9.67 6.61
CA TRP A 361 -18.59 -10.91 7.39
C TRP A 361 -19.68 -11.94 7.07
N GLN A 362 -20.77 -11.52 6.41
CA GLN A 362 -21.82 -12.45 5.98
C GLN A 362 -21.37 -13.35 4.82
N PHE A 363 -20.35 -12.94 4.05
CA PHE A 363 -19.79 -13.74 2.96
C PHE A 363 -18.70 -14.70 3.47
N ARG A 364 -18.92 -16.02 3.34
CA ARG A 364 -17.90 -17.04 3.64
C ARG A 364 -16.75 -17.03 2.64
N ALA A 365 -17.03 -16.64 1.39
CA ALA A 365 -16.04 -16.58 0.32
C ALA A 365 -14.99 -15.47 0.58
N PRO A 366 -13.67 -15.75 0.46
CA PRO A 366 -12.62 -14.86 0.97
C PRO A 366 -12.48 -13.56 0.15
N ILE A 367 -12.96 -12.45 0.70
CA ILE A 367 -12.77 -11.10 0.14
C ILE A 367 -11.42 -10.53 0.62
N ARG A 368 -10.50 -10.28 -0.32
CA ARG A 368 -9.14 -9.79 -0.04
C ARG A 368 -9.07 -8.26 0.05
N TYR A 369 -9.67 -7.57 -0.92
CA TYR A 369 -9.81 -6.12 -0.96
C TYR A 369 -11.31 -5.76 -1.00
N ALA A 370 -11.71 -4.68 -0.34
CA ALA A 370 -13.11 -4.25 -0.37
C ALA A 370 -13.22 -2.74 -0.17
N PHE A 371 -14.01 -2.08 -1.01
CA PHE A 371 -14.44 -0.71 -0.77
C PHE A 371 -15.93 -0.52 -1.03
N ALA A 372 -16.54 0.40 -0.30
CA ALA A 372 -17.90 0.86 -0.51
C ALA A 372 -17.91 2.28 -1.09
N TYR A 373 -18.90 2.59 -1.93
CA TYR A 373 -18.97 3.84 -2.66
C TYR A 373 -20.41 4.28 -2.96
N GLY A 374 -20.54 5.41 -3.67
CA GLY A 374 -21.82 5.88 -4.19
C GLY A 374 -22.61 6.70 -3.17
N SER A 375 -23.82 7.08 -3.56
CA SER A 375 -24.67 8.01 -2.79
C SER A 375 -25.24 7.44 -1.49
N GLY A 376 -25.05 6.13 -1.24
CA GLY A 376 -25.39 5.46 0.02
C GLY A 376 -24.26 5.47 1.07
N VAL A 377 -23.03 5.85 0.68
CA VAL A 377 -21.86 6.00 1.57
C VAL A 377 -21.45 7.46 1.70
N PHE A 378 -21.39 8.19 0.59
CA PHE A 378 -21.02 9.60 0.55
C PHE A 378 -22.19 10.40 -0.05
N PRO A 379 -22.74 11.41 0.66
CA PRO A 379 -23.81 12.24 0.11
C PRO A 379 -23.37 12.98 -1.15
N GLN A 380 -24.34 13.45 -1.94
CA GLN A 380 -24.13 14.17 -3.20
C GLN A 380 -25.17 15.28 -3.29
N SER A 381 -24.73 16.47 -3.64
CA SER A 381 -25.55 17.67 -3.82
C SER A 381 -26.71 17.41 -4.79
N GLY A 382 -27.89 17.98 -4.50
CA GLY A 382 -29.05 17.89 -5.39
C GLY A 382 -29.67 16.49 -5.59
N SER A 383 -29.15 15.44 -4.94
CA SER A 383 -29.73 14.09 -5.02
C SER A 383 -31.20 14.10 -4.58
N ALA A 384 -32.08 13.59 -5.44
CA ALA A 384 -33.46 13.31 -5.07
C ALA A 384 -33.54 12.46 -3.77
N ALA A 385 -34.64 12.63 -3.03
CA ALA A 385 -34.95 11.74 -1.92
C ALA A 385 -34.92 10.28 -2.42
N GLY A 386 -34.32 9.38 -1.64
CA GLY A 386 -34.44 7.96 -1.95
C GLY A 386 -35.89 7.51 -1.76
N SER A 387 -36.27 6.39 -2.38
CA SER A 387 -37.56 5.77 -2.14
C SER A 387 -37.70 5.48 -0.65
N SER A 388 -38.84 5.84 -0.05
CA SER A 388 -39.12 5.75 1.39
C SER A 388 -39.00 4.34 1.97
N GLN A 389 -38.93 3.31 1.12
CA GLN A 389 -38.50 1.96 1.47
C GLN A 389 -37.36 1.53 0.53
N CYS A 390 -36.17 1.32 1.08
CA CYS A 390 -35.03 0.76 0.34
C CYS A 390 -34.20 -0.22 1.17
N HIS A 391 -34.30 -0.17 2.51
CA HIS A 391 -33.67 -1.15 3.39
C HIS A 391 -34.76 -1.83 4.23
N PRO A 392 -34.91 -3.16 4.14
CA PRO A 392 -35.97 -3.86 4.90
C PRO A 392 -35.72 -3.85 6.41
N SER A 393 -34.47 -3.86 6.88
CA SER A 393 -34.14 -3.74 8.31
C SER A 393 -32.66 -3.38 8.52
N ALA A 394 -32.22 -2.23 8.01
CA ALA A 394 -30.80 -1.83 8.11
C ALA A 394 -30.41 -1.47 9.56
N PRO A 395 -29.16 -1.74 9.99
CA PRO A 395 -28.64 -1.29 11.28
C PRO A 395 -28.81 0.21 11.51
N ALA A 396 -29.08 0.62 12.75
CA ALA A 396 -29.37 2.01 13.12
C ALA A 396 -28.28 3.01 12.66
N ALA A 397 -27.00 2.63 12.64
CA ALA A 397 -25.91 3.46 12.15
C ALA A 397 -26.06 3.84 10.65
N ILE A 398 -26.56 2.91 9.82
CA ILE A 398 -26.84 3.15 8.39
C ILE A 398 -28.06 4.07 8.25
N GLN A 399 -29.13 3.80 9.00
CA GLN A 399 -30.35 4.62 8.98
C GLN A 399 -30.08 6.09 9.38
N LYS A 400 -29.32 6.29 10.48
CA LYS A 400 -28.88 7.62 10.95
C LYS A 400 -28.06 8.35 9.89
N MET A 401 -27.02 7.70 9.35
CA MET A 401 -26.13 8.30 8.34
C MET A 401 -26.88 8.70 7.05
N GLN A 402 -27.84 7.88 6.63
CA GLN A 402 -28.64 8.14 5.43
C GLN A 402 -29.86 9.05 5.68
N GLN A 403 -30.04 9.58 6.91
CA GLN A 403 -31.19 10.41 7.28
C GLN A 403 -32.54 9.75 6.98
N GLY A 404 -32.65 8.43 7.16
CA GLY A 404 -33.84 7.63 6.81
C GLY A 404 -34.14 7.50 5.31
N LYS A 405 -33.36 8.14 4.42
CA LYS A 405 -33.64 8.20 2.96
C LYS A 405 -33.35 6.90 2.19
N GLY A 406 -32.97 5.82 2.88
CA GLY A 406 -32.74 4.48 2.33
C GLY A 406 -32.06 4.46 0.95
N LYS A 407 -30.74 4.43 0.90
CA LYS A 407 -29.98 4.40 -0.37
C LYS A 407 -29.17 3.11 -0.45
N MET A 408 -29.42 2.33 -1.52
CA MET A 408 -28.62 1.15 -1.85
C MET A 408 -27.13 1.48 -1.79
N ILE A 409 -26.37 0.60 -1.15
CA ILE A 409 -24.94 0.79 -0.92
C ILE A 409 -24.17 -0.02 -1.97
N ASP A 410 -23.32 0.66 -2.75
CA ASP A 410 -22.49 0.01 -3.77
C ASP A 410 -21.16 -0.46 -3.16
N PHE A 411 -20.76 -1.70 -3.44
CA PHE A 411 -19.50 -2.31 -3.01
C PHE A 411 -18.71 -2.88 -4.21
N ILE A 412 -17.38 -2.92 -4.10
CA ILE A 412 -16.52 -3.77 -4.94
C ILE A 412 -15.72 -4.70 -4.01
N PHE A 413 -15.68 -5.99 -4.35
CA PHE A 413 -14.91 -7.04 -3.71
C PHE A 413 -13.78 -7.49 -4.66
N GLY A 414 -12.54 -7.20 -4.28
CA GLY A 414 -11.35 -7.75 -4.92
C GLY A 414 -11.01 -9.14 -4.36
N VAL A 415 -10.92 -10.12 -5.25
CA VAL A 415 -10.71 -11.54 -4.92
C VAL A 415 -9.51 -12.10 -5.67
N SER A 416 -8.81 -13.09 -5.10
CA SER A 416 -7.66 -13.73 -5.77
C SER A 416 -8.06 -14.61 -6.95
N TYR A 417 -9.16 -15.38 -6.79
CA TYR A 417 -9.63 -16.33 -7.80
C TYR A 417 -11.15 -16.20 -7.95
N SER A 418 -11.59 -15.64 -9.07
CA SER A 418 -12.99 -15.36 -9.41
C SER A 418 -13.86 -16.62 -9.37
N GLN A 419 -13.46 -17.68 -10.10
CA GLN A 419 -14.17 -18.94 -10.19
C GLN A 419 -14.39 -19.61 -8.82
N HIS A 420 -13.33 -19.71 -8.01
CA HIS A 420 -13.43 -20.32 -6.69
C HIS A 420 -14.28 -19.48 -5.73
N TRP A 421 -14.14 -18.15 -5.77
CA TRP A 421 -14.99 -17.26 -4.98
C TRP A 421 -16.46 -17.38 -5.38
N HIS A 422 -16.77 -17.43 -6.68
CA HIS A 422 -18.13 -17.62 -7.17
C HIS A 422 -18.70 -18.99 -6.81
N ALA A 423 -17.90 -20.06 -6.78
CA ALA A 423 -18.36 -21.38 -6.34
C ALA A 423 -18.84 -21.34 -4.88
N LEU A 424 -18.02 -20.79 -3.98
CA LEU A 424 -18.39 -20.62 -2.57
C LEU A 424 -19.61 -19.72 -2.41
N ASN A 425 -19.65 -18.57 -3.07
CA ASN A 425 -20.78 -17.64 -2.97
C ASN A 425 -22.07 -18.16 -3.63
N LEU A 426 -21.99 -19.00 -4.67
CA LEU A 426 -23.16 -19.71 -5.23
C LEU A 426 -23.70 -20.77 -4.27
N SER A 427 -22.82 -21.50 -3.57
CA SER A 427 -23.24 -22.48 -2.56
C SER A 427 -23.90 -21.85 -1.33
N GLN A 428 -23.49 -20.64 -0.96
CA GLN A 428 -24.04 -19.91 0.20
C GLN A 428 -25.27 -19.08 -0.17
N HIS A 429 -25.25 -18.45 -1.34
CA HIS A 429 -26.19 -17.40 -1.74
C HIS A 429 -26.57 -17.52 -3.23
N ARG A 430 -27.22 -18.64 -3.58
CA ARG A 430 -27.70 -18.87 -4.95
C ARG A 430 -28.66 -17.76 -5.40
N ASP A 431 -29.49 -17.23 -4.50
CA ASP A 431 -30.48 -16.17 -4.71
C ASP A 431 -29.91 -14.80 -5.13
N HIS A 432 -28.62 -14.58 -4.86
CA HIS A 432 -27.92 -13.36 -5.31
C HIS A 432 -27.79 -13.30 -6.84
N TYR A 433 -27.69 -14.45 -7.53
CA TYR A 433 -27.39 -14.55 -8.96
C TYR A 433 -28.64 -14.78 -9.83
N SER A 434 -28.59 -14.30 -11.08
CA SER A 434 -29.62 -14.58 -12.09
C SER A 434 -29.66 -16.08 -12.51
N ALA A 435 -30.42 -16.41 -13.54
CA ALA A 435 -30.42 -17.74 -14.17
C ALA A 435 -29.00 -18.20 -14.58
N LEU A 436 -28.10 -17.26 -14.94
CA LEU A 436 -26.70 -17.56 -15.26
C LEU A 436 -25.98 -18.29 -14.11
N GLY A 437 -26.35 -18.03 -12.84
CA GLY A 437 -25.79 -18.74 -11.69
C GLY A 437 -26.07 -20.26 -11.67
N SER A 438 -27.10 -20.74 -12.39
CA SER A 438 -27.39 -22.19 -12.50
C SER A 438 -26.41 -22.92 -13.41
N THR A 439 -25.68 -22.20 -14.28
CA THR A 439 -24.66 -22.79 -15.18
C THR A 439 -23.33 -23.09 -14.48
N GLY A 440 -23.23 -22.79 -13.18
CA GLY A 440 -22.05 -23.03 -12.36
C GLY A 440 -21.05 -21.87 -12.34
N SER A 441 -20.09 -21.96 -11.43
CA SER A 441 -19.10 -20.91 -11.18
C SER A 441 -18.12 -20.68 -12.34
N TYR A 442 -17.85 -21.70 -13.15
CA TYR A 442 -16.98 -21.60 -14.32
C TYR A 442 -17.54 -20.57 -15.31
N LEU A 443 -18.75 -20.76 -15.83
CA LEU A 443 -19.31 -19.83 -16.83
C LEU A 443 -19.51 -18.43 -16.24
N VAL A 444 -19.93 -18.32 -14.97
CA VAL A 444 -20.00 -17.02 -14.25
C VAL A 444 -18.64 -16.32 -14.24
N SER A 445 -17.54 -17.03 -13.96
CA SER A 445 -16.19 -16.46 -13.99
C SER A 445 -15.66 -16.14 -15.40
N GLN A 446 -15.97 -16.96 -16.41
CA GLN A 446 -15.63 -16.63 -17.81
C GLN A 446 -16.37 -15.37 -18.26
N VAL A 447 -17.66 -15.25 -17.93
CA VAL A 447 -18.46 -14.02 -18.15
C VAL A 447 -17.92 -12.86 -17.33
N GLN A 448 -17.44 -13.07 -16.11
CA GLN A 448 -16.77 -12.02 -15.32
C GLN A 448 -15.54 -11.51 -16.07
N ASP A 449 -14.54 -12.37 -16.27
CA ASP A 449 -13.16 -11.97 -16.52
C ASP A 449 -12.87 -11.69 -18.01
N ARG A 450 -13.55 -12.38 -18.95
CA ARG A 450 -13.34 -12.15 -20.40
C ARG A 450 -14.10 -10.95 -20.97
N PHE A 451 -15.15 -10.45 -20.30
CA PHE A 451 -16.08 -9.47 -20.89
C PHE A 451 -16.14 -8.14 -20.15
N GLY A 452 -15.86 -7.06 -20.89
CA GLY A 452 -15.90 -5.68 -20.40
C GLY A 452 -14.81 -5.42 -19.36
N ALA A 453 -15.12 -4.65 -18.33
CA ALA A 453 -14.17 -4.28 -17.27
C ALA A 453 -13.76 -5.40 -16.29
N GLY A 454 -14.01 -6.69 -16.57
CA GLY A 454 -13.65 -7.78 -15.67
C GLY A 454 -14.44 -7.86 -14.35
N VAL A 455 -15.56 -7.14 -14.23
CA VAL A 455 -16.41 -7.09 -13.03
C VAL A 455 -17.71 -7.86 -13.24
N TYR A 456 -18.18 -8.60 -12.24
CA TYR A 456 -19.51 -9.21 -12.18
C TYR A 456 -20.35 -8.56 -11.08
N PHE A 457 -21.54 -8.04 -11.40
CA PHE A 457 -22.41 -7.33 -10.43
C PHE A 457 -23.64 -8.15 -10.03
N ASN A 458 -23.90 -8.19 -8.72
CA ASN A 458 -25.16 -8.64 -8.11
C ASN A 458 -25.87 -7.43 -7.45
N PRO A 459 -26.90 -6.84 -8.10
CA PRO A 459 -27.68 -5.73 -7.54
C PRO A 459 -28.93 -6.19 -6.77
N TYR A 460 -29.49 -5.30 -5.94
CA TYR A 460 -30.70 -5.53 -5.14
C TYR A 460 -30.62 -6.73 -4.20
N VAL A 461 -29.47 -6.92 -3.56
CA VAL A 461 -29.25 -8.00 -2.59
C VAL A 461 -29.45 -7.45 -1.18
N THR A 462 -30.20 -8.15 -0.33
CA THR A 462 -30.36 -7.78 1.09
C THR A 462 -29.37 -8.57 1.94
N VAL A 463 -28.42 -7.88 2.58
CA VAL A 463 -27.48 -8.48 3.54
C VAL A 463 -27.59 -7.75 4.87
N ASN A 464 -27.83 -8.48 5.96
CA ASN A 464 -28.06 -7.91 7.30
C ASN A 464 -29.10 -6.77 7.27
N GLY A 465 -30.24 -7.05 6.65
CA GLY A 465 -31.36 -6.10 6.43
C GLY A 465 -31.04 -4.84 5.60
N THR A 466 -29.82 -4.73 5.06
CA THR A 466 -29.35 -3.60 4.25
C THR A 466 -29.35 -3.98 2.78
N LEU A 467 -29.91 -3.14 1.93
CA LEU A 467 -29.90 -3.36 0.48
C LEU A 467 -28.59 -2.88 -0.13
N ILE A 468 -27.89 -3.80 -0.78
CA ILE A 468 -26.59 -3.59 -1.39
C ILE A 468 -26.58 -3.97 -2.86
N LYS A 469 -25.62 -3.41 -3.58
CA LYS A 469 -25.13 -3.92 -4.86
C LYS A 469 -23.64 -4.17 -4.70
N TYR A 470 -23.18 -5.39 -4.98
CA TYR A 470 -21.75 -5.69 -4.95
C TYR A 470 -21.25 -6.15 -6.31
N GLY A 471 -20.07 -5.64 -6.69
CA GLY A 471 -19.29 -6.11 -7.82
C GLY A 471 -18.15 -7.00 -7.35
N VAL A 472 -17.89 -8.11 -8.03
CA VAL A 472 -16.75 -9.00 -7.81
C VAL A 472 -15.74 -8.76 -8.93
N VAL A 473 -14.45 -8.74 -8.60
CA VAL A 473 -13.36 -8.53 -9.56
C VAL A 473 -12.10 -9.25 -9.12
N ASN A 474 -11.34 -9.81 -10.08
CA ASN A 474 -10.01 -10.34 -9.80
C ASN A 474 -9.03 -9.20 -9.42
N LEU A 475 -8.24 -9.38 -8.35
CA LEU A 475 -7.22 -8.42 -7.92
C LEU A 475 -6.24 -8.04 -9.04
N ASP A 476 -5.84 -8.97 -9.91
CA ASP A 476 -4.90 -8.68 -10.99
C ASP A 476 -5.54 -7.80 -12.07
N THR A 477 -6.80 -8.06 -12.42
CA THR A 477 -7.57 -7.19 -13.32
C THR A 477 -7.77 -5.79 -12.74
N LEU A 478 -8.03 -5.70 -11.43
CA LEU A 478 -8.14 -4.42 -10.72
C LEU A 478 -6.81 -3.64 -10.72
N CYS A 479 -5.69 -4.28 -10.37
CA CYS A 479 -4.38 -3.64 -10.36
C CYS A 479 -3.92 -3.24 -11.76
N ARG A 480 -4.22 -4.06 -12.78
CA ARG A 480 -3.93 -3.74 -14.19
C ARG A 480 -4.75 -2.55 -14.68
N ASP A 481 -6.06 -2.50 -14.46
CA ASP A 481 -6.86 -1.32 -14.87
C ASP A 481 -6.38 -0.05 -14.16
N LEU A 482 -5.95 -0.15 -12.87
CA LEU A 482 -5.39 0.98 -12.12
C LEU A 482 -4.05 1.49 -12.65
N SER A 483 -3.11 0.59 -13.00
CA SER A 483 -1.75 0.95 -13.42
C SER A 483 -1.61 1.20 -14.93
N GLN A 484 -2.46 0.60 -15.76
CA GLN A 484 -2.36 0.63 -17.22
C GLN A 484 -3.51 1.35 -17.93
N TRP A 485 -4.67 1.53 -17.26
CA TRP A 485 -5.85 2.16 -17.86
C TRP A 485 -6.35 1.45 -19.14
N ASP A 486 -6.41 0.12 -19.11
CA ASP A 486 -6.98 -0.69 -20.19
C ASP A 486 -8.43 -0.30 -20.50
N THR A 487 -9.25 -0.07 -19.45
CA THR A 487 -10.68 0.23 -19.55
C THR A 487 -11.13 1.51 -18.85
N LEU A 488 -10.33 2.03 -17.92
CA LEU A 488 -10.65 3.17 -17.04
C LEU A 488 -11.90 2.98 -16.15
N TYR A 489 -12.51 1.80 -16.12
CA TYR A 489 -13.79 1.56 -15.43
C TYR A 489 -13.62 1.44 -13.91
N LEU A 490 -12.61 0.71 -13.46
CA LEU A 490 -12.27 0.54 -12.04
C LEU A 490 -11.33 1.67 -11.59
N ALA A 491 -10.34 2.00 -12.42
CA ALA A 491 -9.45 3.12 -12.20
C ALA A 491 -10.22 4.44 -12.04
N GLY A 492 -11.14 4.74 -12.96
CA GLY A 492 -12.03 5.89 -12.90
C GLY A 492 -13.05 5.87 -11.75
N ARG A 493 -13.28 4.73 -11.10
CA ARG A 493 -14.05 4.67 -9.83
C ARG A 493 -13.18 5.03 -8.63
N LEU A 494 -11.91 4.62 -8.63
CA LEU A 494 -10.97 4.86 -7.53
C LEU A 494 -10.25 6.22 -7.59
N GLN A 495 -10.35 6.93 -8.72
CA GLN A 495 -10.03 8.37 -8.86
C GLN A 495 -10.98 9.31 -8.07
N LYS A 496 -12.05 8.76 -7.47
CA LYS A 496 -13.06 9.51 -6.70
C LYS A 496 -13.15 8.94 -5.29
N PRO A 497 -13.59 9.72 -4.28
CA PRO A 497 -13.75 9.25 -2.91
C PRO A 497 -14.45 7.89 -2.79
N VAL A 498 -13.81 6.97 -2.07
CA VAL A 498 -14.33 5.64 -1.72
C VAL A 498 -14.03 5.37 -0.25
N LYS A 499 -14.79 4.48 0.38
CA LYS A 499 -14.46 3.97 1.71
C LYS A 499 -13.81 2.60 1.59
N ILE A 500 -12.50 2.53 1.76
CA ILE A 500 -11.79 1.25 1.91
C ILE A 500 -12.23 0.59 3.23
N LEU A 501 -12.66 -0.66 3.14
CA LEU A 501 -13.17 -1.50 4.23
C LEU A 501 -12.24 -2.69 4.52
N ARG A 502 -11.60 -3.25 3.48
CA ARG A 502 -10.44 -4.16 3.55
C ARG A 502 -9.42 -3.66 2.54
N ASP A 503 -8.17 -3.53 2.96
CA ASP A 503 -7.09 -2.95 2.15
C ASP A 503 -6.12 -4.04 1.65
N HIS A 504 -5.37 -3.75 0.58
CA HIS A 504 -4.41 -4.67 -0.05
C HIS A 504 -3.22 -3.88 -0.63
N PRO A 505 -1.96 -4.25 -0.34
CA PRO A 505 -0.81 -3.38 -0.63
C PRO A 505 -0.61 -3.12 -2.13
N ARG A 506 -0.72 -4.14 -3.00
CA ARG A 506 -0.71 -3.97 -4.47
C ARG A 506 -1.73 -2.96 -4.98
N VAL A 507 -2.95 -3.01 -4.42
CA VAL A 507 -4.05 -2.10 -4.83
C VAL A 507 -3.77 -0.68 -4.34
N ARG A 508 -3.23 -0.52 -3.12
CA ARG A 508 -2.85 0.78 -2.58
C ARG A 508 -1.76 1.44 -3.42
N LEU A 509 -0.72 0.70 -3.84
CA LEU A 509 0.33 1.19 -4.75
C LEU A 509 -0.24 1.57 -6.12
N ALA A 510 -0.90 0.62 -6.79
CA ALA A 510 -1.47 0.86 -8.12
C ALA A 510 -2.48 2.02 -8.12
N ASN A 511 -3.24 2.20 -7.04
CA ASN A 511 -4.15 3.33 -6.91
C ASN A 511 -3.44 4.67 -6.66
N GLN A 512 -2.28 4.71 -6.01
CA GLN A 512 -1.52 5.97 -5.90
C GLN A 512 -1.01 6.43 -7.28
N MET A 513 -0.55 5.49 -8.12
CA MET A 513 -0.19 5.76 -9.52
C MET A 513 -1.40 6.24 -10.35
N ASN A 514 -2.55 5.60 -10.17
CA ASN A 514 -3.81 6.00 -10.80
C ASN A 514 -4.22 7.44 -10.44
N LEU A 515 -4.10 7.83 -9.17
CA LEU A 515 -4.40 9.19 -8.70
C LEU A 515 -3.44 10.22 -9.32
N LEU A 516 -2.13 9.98 -9.31
CA LEU A 516 -1.16 10.86 -9.98
C LEU A 516 -1.41 10.97 -11.50
N SER A 517 -1.71 9.84 -12.15
CA SER A 517 -2.03 9.81 -13.58
C SER A 517 -3.30 10.61 -13.91
N ALA A 518 -4.30 10.58 -13.03
CA ALA A 518 -5.52 11.37 -13.19
C ALA A 518 -5.26 12.88 -13.03
N VAL A 519 -4.37 13.29 -12.11
CA VAL A 519 -3.91 14.69 -12.01
C VAL A 519 -3.19 15.09 -13.30
N ARG A 520 -2.24 14.30 -13.79
CA ARG A 520 -1.51 14.55 -15.06
C ARG A 520 -2.47 14.77 -16.23
N VAL A 521 -3.46 13.89 -16.41
CA VAL A 521 -4.47 14.07 -17.47
C VAL A 521 -5.33 15.32 -17.25
N ALA A 522 -5.73 15.64 -16.03
CA ALA A 522 -6.49 16.85 -15.78
C ALA A 522 -5.69 18.12 -16.10
N LEU A 523 -4.40 18.16 -15.73
CA LEU A 523 -3.47 19.25 -16.09
C LEU A 523 -3.26 19.38 -17.61
N LEU A 524 -3.24 18.27 -18.34
CA LEU A 524 -3.19 18.29 -19.82
C LEU A 524 -4.48 18.86 -20.45
N LEU A 525 -5.63 18.77 -19.76
CA LEU A 525 -6.95 19.25 -20.24
C LEU A 525 -7.32 20.68 -19.78
N LEU A 526 -6.67 21.17 -18.72
CA LEU A 526 -6.92 22.47 -18.08
C LEU A 526 -5.98 23.57 -18.63
N PRO A 527 -6.40 24.86 -18.56
CA PRO A 527 -5.55 26.00 -18.90
C PRO A 527 -4.46 26.26 -17.85
N ALA A 528 -3.66 27.31 -18.04
CA ALA A 528 -2.57 27.70 -17.13
C ALA A 528 -3.05 27.97 -15.68
N GLU A 529 -4.22 28.59 -15.51
CA GLU A 529 -4.83 28.89 -14.22
C GLU A 529 -6.23 28.29 -14.10
N PHE A 530 -6.54 27.65 -12.99
CA PHE A 530 -7.84 27.03 -12.74
C PHE A 530 -8.13 26.94 -11.23
N SER A 531 -9.40 26.73 -10.87
CA SER A 531 -9.81 26.46 -9.49
C SER A 531 -9.70 24.97 -9.13
N GLU A 532 -9.57 24.67 -7.84
CA GLU A 532 -9.60 23.29 -7.35
C GLU A 532 -10.92 22.59 -7.73
N PHE A 533 -12.03 23.34 -7.77
CA PHE A 533 -13.32 22.82 -8.21
C PHE A 533 -13.29 22.34 -9.66
N GLU A 534 -12.62 23.08 -10.56
CA GLU A 534 -12.43 22.69 -11.97
C GLU A 534 -11.48 21.50 -12.12
N LEU A 535 -10.41 21.45 -11.31
CA LEU A 535 -9.49 20.31 -11.24
C LEU A 535 -10.25 19.02 -10.86
N TYR A 536 -10.95 19.04 -9.73
CA TYR A 536 -11.67 17.87 -9.23
C TYR A 536 -12.88 17.51 -10.12
N THR A 537 -13.51 18.49 -10.79
CA THR A 537 -14.55 18.25 -11.80
C THR A 537 -13.98 17.56 -13.04
N THR A 538 -12.79 17.96 -13.49
CA THR A 538 -12.12 17.34 -14.64
C THR A 538 -11.67 15.92 -14.29
N ILE A 539 -10.99 15.72 -13.15
CA ILE A 539 -10.58 14.40 -12.64
C ILE A 539 -11.78 13.45 -12.51
N ALA A 540 -12.85 13.88 -11.80
CA ALA A 540 -14.05 13.06 -11.66
C ALA A 540 -14.73 12.80 -13.01
N GLY A 541 -14.61 13.75 -13.93
CA GLY A 541 -15.13 13.72 -15.30
C GLY A 541 -14.48 12.67 -16.20
N ILE A 542 -13.16 12.41 -16.10
CA ILE A 542 -12.41 11.44 -16.93
C ILE A 542 -13.19 10.14 -17.09
N SER A 543 -13.60 9.56 -15.96
CA SER A 543 -14.34 8.29 -15.87
C SER A 543 -15.76 8.26 -16.48
N TYR A 544 -16.28 9.41 -16.91
CA TYR A 544 -17.60 9.59 -17.54
C TYR A 544 -17.50 9.99 -19.02
N MET A 545 -16.30 10.33 -19.51
CA MET A 545 -16.07 10.75 -20.88
C MET A 545 -16.14 9.55 -21.84
N GLY A 546 -17.13 9.55 -22.73
CA GLY A 546 -17.42 8.40 -23.58
C GLY A 546 -18.13 7.24 -22.87
N ASP A 547 -18.56 7.41 -21.60
CA ASP A 547 -19.44 6.46 -20.91
C ASP A 547 -20.85 6.52 -21.54
N LEU A 548 -21.31 5.39 -22.10
CA LEU A 548 -22.62 5.33 -22.75
C LEU A 548 -23.78 5.67 -21.79
N ARG A 549 -23.61 5.52 -20.47
CA ARG A 549 -24.64 5.86 -19.48
C ARG A 549 -24.86 7.37 -19.36
N MET A 550 -23.91 8.17 -19.81
CA MET A 550 -23.99 9.64 -19.87
C MET A 550 -24.46 10.15 -21.24
N SER A 551 -24.16 9.43 -22.32
CA SER A 551 -24.67 9.77 -23.67
C SER A 551 -26.10 9.28 -23.92
N LEU A 552 -26.56 8.29 -23.15
CA LEU A 552 -27.96 7.88 -23.08
C LEU A 552 -28.66 8.64 -21.94
N PRO A 553 -30.00 8.85 -21.99
CA PRO A 553 -30.77 9.55 -20.96
C PRO A 553 -30.98 8.70 -19.69
N ALA A 554 -29.89 8.19 -19.12
CA ALA A 554 -29.85 7.24 -18.01
C ALA A 554 -29.08 7.76 -16.77
N GLU A 555 -28.31 8.84 -16.87
CA GLU A 555 -27.60 9.44 -15.72
C GLU A 555 -27.69 10.98 -15.79
N ASP A 556 -27.85 11.64 -14.64
CA ASP A 556 -27.97 13.10 -14.51
C ASP A 556 -26.79 13.84 -15.22
N PRO A 557 -27.03 14.77 -16.15
CA PRO A 557 -25.95 15.51 -16.81
C PRO A 557 -25.05 16.28 -15.83
N ARG A 558 -25.61 16.73 -14.69
CA ARG A 558 -24.87 17.42 -13.62
C ARG A 558 -24.20 16.45 -12.63
N LYS A 559 -24.22 15.14 -12.88
CA LYS A 559 -23.74 14.10 -11.95
C LYS A 559 -22.33 14.35 -11.43
N VAL A 560 -21.40 14.73 -12.32
CA VAL A 560 -20.00 14.99 -11.94
C VAL A 560 -19.92 16.18 -10.97
N ARG A 561 -20.52 17.32 -11.33
CA ARG A 561 -20.60 18.53 -10.48
C ARG A 561 -21.27 18.25 -9.13
N ASN A 562 -22.31 17.41 -9.12
CA ASN A 562 -23.07 17.01 -7.93
C ASN A 562 -22.30 16.06 -7.00
N ILE A 563 -21.40 15.23 -7.55
CA ILE A 563 -20.44 14.42 -6.78
C ILE A 563 -19.38 15.33 -6.15
N VAL A 564 -18.76 16.19 -6.95
CA VAL A 564 -17.62 17.02 -6.55
C VAL A 564 -18.02 18.03 -5.47
N SER A 565 -19.07 18.83 -5.71
CA SER A 565 -19.59 19.79 -4.72
C SER A 565 -20.00 19.14 -3.39
N GLY A 566 -20.54 17.91 -3.41
CA GLY A 566 -20.96 17.21 -2.19
C GLY A 566 -19.82 16.54 -1.41
N GLN A 567 -18.58 16.57 -1.92
CA GLN A 567 -17.46 15.75 -1.42
C GLN A 567 -16.11 16.50 -1.44
N MET A 568 -16.11 17.84 -1.40
CA MET A 568 -14.89 18.65 -1.60
C MET A 568 -13.74 18.30 -0.65
N ALA A 569 -13.99 18.24 0.66
CA ALA A 569 -12.99 17.86 1.66
C ALA A 569 -12.42 16.44 1.44
N HIS A 570 -13.15 15.53 0.77
CA HIS A 570 -12.65 14.21 0.40
C HIS A 570 -11.77 14.25 -0.86
N PHE A 571 -12.07 15.12 -1.84
CA PHE A 571 -11.20 15.35 -3.00
C PHE A 571 -9.88 16.03 -2.58
N ARG A 572 -9.92 17.05 -1.71
CA ARG A 572 -8.70 17.64 -1.14
C ARG A 572 -7.83 16.61 -0.43
N ARG A 573 -8.41 15.81 0.47
CA ARG A 573 -7.68 14.72 1.15
C ARG A 573 -7.05 13.71 0.20
N LEU A 574 -7.65 13.43 -0.96
CA LEU A 574 -7.07 12.53 -1.97
C LEU A 574 -5.88 13.16 -2.70
N TYR A 575 -5.99 14.45 -3.05
CA TYR A 575 -5.16 15.08 -4.09
C TYR A 575 -4.23 16.19 -3.62
N ALA A 576 -4.52 16.94 -2.55
CA ALA A 576 -3.63 18.01 -2.09
C ALA A 576 -2.20 17.50 -1.79
N PRO A 577 -1.99 16.38 -1.06
CA PRO A 577 -0.66 15.82 -0.85
C PRO A 577 -0.01 15.26 -2.12
N LEU A 578 -0.75 15.07 -3.21
CA LEU A 578 -0.20 14.67 -4.51
C LEU A 578 0.23 15.89 -5.33
N ILE A 579 -0.57 16.97 -5.27
CA ILE A 579 -0.32 18.25 -5.95
C ILE A 579 0.91 18.94 -5.35
N GLU A 580 1.03 18.95 -4.01
CA GLU A 580 2.21 19.49 -3.29
C GLU A 580 3.54 18.82 -3.68
N ASN A 581 3.50 17.57 -4.14
CA ASN A 581 4.67 16.81 -4.58
C ASN A 581 4.92 16.91 -6.11
N LEU A 582 4.11 17.65 -6.88
CA LEU A 582 4.29 17.81 -8.32
C LEU A 582 5.04 19.12 -8.64
N PRO A 583 6.17 19.09 -9.36
CA PRO A 583 7.01 20.27 -9.62
C PRO A 583 6.43 21.24 -10.67
N ASN A 584 5.20 21.00 -11.15
CA ASN A 584 4.59 21.69 -12.29
C ASN A 584 3.19 22.24 -12.00
N VAL A 585 2.75 22.24 -10.73
CA VAL A 585 1.48 22.83 -10.30
C VAL A 585 1.61 23.36 -8.86
N THR A 586 1.08 24.55 -8.59
CA THR A 586 1.15 25.20 -7.27
C THR A 586 -0.21 25.70 -6.83
N PHE A 587 -0.46 25.68 -5.52
CA PHE A 587 -1.58 26.41 -4.91
C PHE A 587 -1.20 27.89 -4.72
N ASN A 588 -2.06 28.81 -5.17
CA ASN A 588 -1.77 30.25 -5.17
C ASN A 588 -2.46 31.02 -4.04
N ASP A 589 -3.24 30.34 -3.19
CA ASP A 589 -4.01 30.96 -2.11
C ASP A 589 -3.24 30.85 -0.78
N LYS A 590 -3.17 31.96 -0.04
CA LYS A 590 -2.55 32.00 1.31
C LYS A 590 -3.26 31.06 2.30
N ARG A 591 -4.55 30.80 2.10
CA ARG A 591 -5.32 29.82 2.91
C ARG A 591 -4.70 28.43 2.92
N CYS A 592 -3.98 28.03 1.87
CA CYS A 592 -3.28 26.74 1.83
C CYS A 592 -2.09 26.64 2.79
N THR A 593 -1.65 27.76 3.38
CA THR A 593 -0.60 27.81 4.41
C THR A 593 -1.14 27.82 5.84
N GLU A 594 -2.46 27.90 6.02
CA GLU A 594 -3.13 27.82 7.32
C GLU A 594 -3.49 26.36 7.64
N GLU A 595 -3.46 25.98 8.92
CA GLU A 595 -3.98 24.67 9.34
C GLU A 595 -5.51 24.61 9.12
N ASP A 596 -6.05 23.42 8.81
CA ASP A 596 -7.47 23.10 8.60
C ASP A 596 -8.18 23.52 7.28
N TRP A 597 -7.55 24.20 6.30
CA TRP A 597 -8.21 24.58 5.03
C TRP A 597 -8.82 23.39 4.23
N ILE A 598 -8.27 22.19 4.41
CA ILE A 598 -8.76 20.96 3.77
C ILE A 598 -10.22 20.66 4.12
N ASP A 599 -10.67 21.00 5.33
CA ASP A 599 -12.02 20.74 5.82
C ASP A 599 -12.99 21.93 5.70
N ASP A 600 -12.54 23.13 5.26
CA ASP A 600 -13.42 24.28 5.01
C ASP A 600 -14.37 24.02 3.81
N PRO A 601 -15.70 23.90 4.02
CA PRO A 601 -16.64 23.64 2.93
C PRO A 601 -16.77 24.81 1.93
N ASN A 602 -16.32 26.02 2.29
CA ASN A 602 -16.46 27.24 1.49
C ASN A 602 -15.20 27.64 0.71
N ALA A 603 -14.05 27.03 1.01
CA ALA A 603 -12.83 27.26 0.23
C ALA A 603 -13.03 26.83 -1.24
N ASN A 604 -12.45 27.60 -2.16
CA ASN A 604 -12.29 27.23 -3.57
C ASN A 604 -10.98 27.82 -4.09
N VAL A 605 -9.89 27.14 -3.77
CA VAL A 605 -8.51 27.58 -4.01
C VAL A 605 -8.20 27.67 -5.51
N ARG A 606 -7.36 28.64 -5.91
CA ARG A 606 -6.79 28.73 -7.26
C ARG A 606 -5.43 28.04 -7.34
N LEU A 607 -5.17 27.41 -8.48
CA LEU A 607 -3.91 26.78 -8.84
C LEU A 607 -3.39 27.36 -10.16
N THR A 608 -2.06 27.45 -10.28
CA THR A 608 -1.37 27.64 -11.56
C THR A 608 -0.57 26.38 -11.90
N GLN A 609 -0.51 26.03 -13.18
CA GLN A 609 0.38 25.00 -13.70
C GLN A 609 1.40 25.59 -14.67
N ASP A 610 2.55 24.92 -14.78
CA ASP A 610 3.55 25.26 -15.78
C ASP A 610 3.10 24.80 -17.18
N MET A 611 3.16 25.72 -18.14
CA MET A 611 2.77 25.48 -19.53
C MET A 611 3.94 25.11 -20.45
N ASP A 612 5.17 25.06 -19.92
CA ASP A 612 6.37 24.60 -20.64
C ASP A 612 6.16 23.22 -21.33
N PRO A 613 6.38 23.12 -22.67
CA PRO A 613 6.31 21.86 -23.39
C PRO A 613 7.21 20.75 -22.84
N VAL A 614 8.34 21.05 -22.21
CA VAL A 614 9.23 20.02 -21.62
C VAL A 614 8.58 19.39 -20.39
N LYS A 615 8.15 20.20 -19.42
CA LYS A 615 7.40 19.73 -18.24
C LYS A 615 6.08 19.04 -18.60
N ARG A 616 5.35 19.54 -19.59
CA ARG A 616 4.12 18.90 -20.09
C ARG A 616 4.40 17.60 -20.85
N GLY A 617 5.47 17.53 -21.63
CA GLY A 617 5.94 16.30 -22.28
C GLY A 617 6.35 15.23 -21.27
N ASN A 618 6.97 15.62 -20.15
CA ASN A 618 7.24 14.72 -19.01
C ASN A 618 5.94 14.14 -18.41
N MET A 619 4.84 14.92 -18.34
CA MET A 619 3.55 14.38 -17.91
C MET A 619 3.00 13.35 -18.90
N VAL A 620 3.08 13.63 -20.21
CA VAL A 620 2.66 12.71 -21.29
C VAL A 620 3.43 11.38 -21.24
N ARG A 621 4.76 11.43 -21.08
CA ARG A 621 5.63 10.24 -20.94
C ARG A 621 5.26 9.37 -19.73
N ARG A 622 4.79 10.00 -18.65
CA ARG A 622 4.39 9.36 -17.36
C ARG A 622 2.91 8.96 -17.29
N LEU A 623 2.21 8.94 -18.43
CA LEU A 623 0.87 8.35 -18.51
C LEU A 623 0.94 6.81 -18.51
N PRO A 624 -0.09 6.11 -17.99
CA PRO A 624 -0.22 4.65 -18.03
C PRO A 624 -0.03 4.07 -19.44
N ASP A 625 0.69 2.96 -19.59
CA ASP A 625 1.23 2.56 -20.90
C ASP A 625 0.14 2.23 -21.92
N SER A 626 -0.89 1.45 -21.57
CA SER A 626 -2.01 1.17 -22.49
C SER A 626 -2.79 2.42 -22.91
N PHE A 627 -2.80 3.49 -22.09
CA PHE A 627 -3.41 4.78 -22.45
C PHE A 627 -2.47 5.64 -23.30
N LYS A 628 -1.20 5.72 -22.90
CA LYS A 628 -0.11 6.43 -23.58
C LYS A 628 0.09 5.92 -25.01
N GLN A 629 0.12 4.61 -25.22
CA GLN A 629 0.20 4.00 -26.55
C GLN A 629 -0.97 4.40 -27.46
N LYS A 630 -2.21 4.44 -26.94
CA LYS A 630 -3.39 4.90 -27.71
C LYS A 630 -3.27 6.37 -28.11
N LEU A 631 -2.72 7.22 -27.23
CA LEU A 631 -2.46 8.63 -27.51
C LEU A 631 -1.34 8.79 -28.54
N TYR A 632 -0.25 8.05 -28.39
CA TYR A 632 0.89 8.07 -29.31
C TYR A 632 0.50 7.62 -30.72
N PHE A 633 -0.32 6.58 -30.87
CA PHE A 633 -0.81 6.11 -32.16
C PHE A 633 -1.71 7.14 -32.87
N GLN A 634 -2.49 7.92 -32.10
CA GLN A 634 -3.24 9.06 -32.65
C GLN A 634 -2.30 10.16 -33.15
N TYR A 635 -1.28 10.50 -32.35
CA TYR A 635 -0.30 11.52 -32.71
C TYR A 635 0.66 11.11 -33.83
N GLN A 636 1.00 9.83 -33.93
CA GLN A 636 1.72 9.26 -35.08
C GLN A 636 0.97 9.55 -36.39
N SER A 637 -0.34 9.26 -36.40
CA SER A 637 -1.21 9.51 -37.55
C SER A 637 -1.35 11.02 -37.85
N ARG A 638 -1.49 11.84 -36.80
CA ARG A 638 -1.66 13.30 -36.88
C ARG A 638 -0.40 14.06 -37.32
N PHE A 639 0.78 13.53 -36.99
CA PHE A 639 2.08 14.09 -37.39
C PHE A 639 2.65 13.39 -38.64
N GLU A 640 1.88 12.51 -39.28
CA GLU A 640 2.22 11.80 -40.52
C GLU A 640 3.53 10.98 -40.44
N ILE A 641 3.87 10.49 -39.25
CA ILE A 641 5.14 9.79 -38.99
C ILE A 641 5.06 8.34 -39.52
N PRO A 642 5.95 7.91 -40.44
CA PRO A 642 6.02 6.54 -40.94
C PRO A 642 6.14 5.52 -39.80
N ARG A 643 5.50 4.34 -39.95
CA ARG A 643 5.51 3.30 -38.90
C ARG A 643 6.92 2.88 -38.49
N ALA A 644 7.81 2.64 -39.45
CA ALA A 644 9.19 2.23 -39.16
C ALA A 644 9.98 3.30 -38.37
N GLU A 645 9.73 4.59 -38.63
CA GLU A 645 10.35 5.69 -37.88
C GLU A 645 9.76 5.80 -36.47
N PHE A 646 8.43 5.72 -36.35
CA PHE A 646 7.75 5.72 -35.06
C PHE A 646 8.19 4.54 -34.18
N ASP A 647 8.26 3.32 -34.72
CA ASP A 647 8.69 2.13 -33.99
C ASP A 647 10.17 2.24 -33.57
N LYS A 648 11.02 2.87 -34.40
CA LYS A 648 12.40 3.21 -34.05
C LYS A 648 12.45 4.22 -32.89
N MET A 649 11.71 5.32 -32.96
CA MET A 649 11.62 6.33 -31.88
C MET A 649 11.08 5.73 -30.57
N MET A 650 10.11 4.83 -30.65
CA MET A 650 9.57 4.13 -29.49
C MET A 650 10.56 3.12 -28.90
N LYS A 651 11.38 2.47 -29.73
CA LYS A 651 12.45 1.58 -29.28
C LYS A 651 13.61 2.35 -28.64
N GLU A 652 14.07 3.44 -29.25
CA GLU A 652 15.12 4.32 -28.73
C GLU A 652 14.71 5.03 -27.43
N SER A 653 13.42 5.30 -27.25
CA SER A 653 12.87 5.81 -26.00
C SER A 653 12.39 4.72 -25.04
N SER A 654 12.45 3.44 -25.39
CA SER A 654 12.18 2.35 -24.46
C SER A 654 13.45 2.07 -23.65
N ASP A 655 13.37 2.25 -22.32
CA ASP A 655 14.47 2.02 -21.37
C ASP A 655 14.79 0.50 -21.29
N SER A 656 15.40 -0.02 -22.36
CA SER A 656 15.69 -1.45 -22.58
C SER A 656 17.08 -1.86 -22.10
N ASP A 657 17.94 -0.90 -21.80
CA ASP A 657 19.20 -1.10 -21.07
C ASP A 657 18.92 -1.15 -19.56
N SER A 658 18.98 -2.34 -18.98
CA SER A 658 18.68 -2.59 -17.56
C SER A 658 19.72 -1.98 -16.59
N GLU A 659 20.82 -1.43 -17.12
CA GLU A 659 22.01 -1.04 -16.36
C GLU A 659 22.15 0.48 -16.16
N VAL A 660 21.31 1.31 -16.81
CA VAL A 660 21.38 2.78 -16.69
C VAL A 660 20.05 3.35 -16.23
N VAL A 661 20.02 3.84 -14.98
CA VAL A 661 18.87 4.58 -14.42
C VAL A 661 18.78 5.98 -15.06
N ARG A 662 18.27 6.04 -16.30
CA ARG A 662 17.88 7.32 -16.92
C ARG A 662 16.58 7.81 -16.29
N ARG A 663 16.51 9.11 -15.99
CA ARG A 663 15.26 9.77 -15.58
C ARG A 663 14.24 9.62 -16.72
N ARG A 664 13.01 9.21 -16.42
CA ARG A 664 11.91 9.15 -17.40
C ARG A 664 11.50 10.58 -17.79
N GLN A 665 12.20 11.14 -18.76
CA GLN A 665 11.95 12.43 -19.39
C GLN A 665 11.24 12.21 -20.74
N GLY A 666 10.36 13.14 -21.12
CA GLY A 666 9.71 13.13 -22.44
C GLY A 666 10.72 13.57 -23.51
N GLY A 667 10.84 12.76 -24.56
CA GLY A 667 11.68 13.10 -25.71
C GLY A 667 11.05 14.18 -26.60
N PRO A 668 11.67 14.49 -27.74
CA PRO A 668 11.15 15.47 -28.70
C PRO A 668 9.71 15.17 -29.15
N PHE A 669 9.32 13.90 -29.22
CA PHE A 669 7.98 13.47 -29.57
C PHE A 669 6.94 13.88 -28.52
N GLU A 670 7.16 13.57 -27.24
CA GLU A 670 6.25 13.95 -26.16
C GLU A 670 6.17 15.47 -25.97
N GLN A 671 7.26 16.19 -26.23
CA GLN A 671 7.28 17.66 -26.22
C GLN A 671 6.46 18.24 -27.38
N ARG A 672 6.55 17.66 -28.59
CA ARG A 672 5.71 18.02 -29.75
C ARG A 672 4.22 17.74 -29.50
N ILE A 673 3.89 16.64 -28.81
CA ILE A 673 2.52 16.36 -28.34
C ILE A 673 2.07 17.44 -27.35
N ALA A 674 2.92 17.78 -26.38
CA ALA A 674 2.59 18.75 -25.34
C ALA A 674 2.36 20.18 -25.84
N ALA A 675 2.97 20.54 -26.98
CA ALA A 675 2.84 21.84 -27.65
C ALA A 675 1.70 21.92 -28.70
N ASP A 676 1.06 20.80 -29.07
CA ASP A 676 -0.04 20.82 -30.06
C ASP A 676 -1.32 21.45 -29.49
N GLU A 677 -1.88 22.44 -30.20
CA GLU A 677 -3.10 23.15 -29.80
C GLU A 677 -4.32 22.23 -29.63
N ASN A 678 -4.31 21.08 -30.31
CA ASN A 678 -5.41 20.11 -30.26
C ASN A 678 -5.21 19.01 -29.21
N LEU A 679 -4.13 19.06 -28.40
CA LEU A 679 -3.86 18.16 -27.27
C LEU A 679 -5.09 17.86 -26.42
N LYS A 680 -5.86 18.90 -26.09
CA LYS A 680 -7.11 18.73 -25.33
C LYS A 680 -8.06 17.77 -26.05
N LYS A 681 -8.35 17.97 -27.33
CA LYS A 681 -9.27 17.14 -28.12
C LYS A 681 -8.76 15.70 -28.26
N GLU A 682 -7.47 15.51 -28.54
CA GLU A 682 -6.89 14.16 -28.74
C GLU A 682 -6.82 13.36 -27.43
N VAL A 683 -6.52 14.00 -26.29
CA VAL A 683 -6.62 13.37 -24.96
C VAL A 683 -8.07 13.01 -24.65
N GLN A 684 -9.04 13.90 -24.91
CA GLN A 684 -10.47 13.59 -24.73
C GLN A 684 -10.95 12.44 -25.63
N ALA A 685 -10.46 12.37 -26.88
CA ALA A 685 -10.74 11.26 -27.80
C ALA A 685 -10.12 9.94 -27.32
N SER A 686 -8.90 9.96 -26.79
CA SER A 686 -8.20 8.81 -26.21
C SER A 686 -8.92 8.23 -24.98
N ILE A 687 -9.40 9.11 -24.09
CA ILE A 687 -10.25 8.72 -22.95
C ILE A 687 -11.54 8.08 -23.46
N SER A 688 -12.23 8.73 -24.38
CA SER A 688 -13.51 8.26 -24.93
C SER A 688 -13.39 6.90 -25.62
N LYS A 689 -12.34 6.68 -26.43
CA LYS A 689 -12.03 5.39 -27.06
C LYS A 689 -11.77 4.29 -26.02
N THR A 690 -11.11 4.63 -24.92
CA THR A 690 -10.80 3.69 -23.82
C THR A 690 -12.05 3.27 -23.03
N ILE A 691 -12.96 4.21 -22.75
CA ILE A 691 -14.13 3.97 -21.89
C ILE A 691 -15.34 3.39 -22.67
N ARG A 692 -15.53 3.79 -23.93
CA ARG A 692 -16.76 3.50 -24.70
C ARG A 692 -17.04 2.00 -24.79
N TRP A 693 -16.08 1.19 -25.24
CA TRP A 693 -16.29 -0.26 -25.40
C TRP A 693 -16.56 -1.00 -24.06
N PRO A 694 -15.72 -0.85 -23.01
CA PRO A 694 -16.01 -1.43 -21.69
C PRO A 694 -17.35 -1.01 -21.10
N SER A 695 -17.77 0.25 -21.31
CA SER A 695 -19.08 0.74 -20.86
C SER A 695 -20.24 0.08 -21.60
N THR A 696 -20.15 -0.07 -22.92
CA THR A 696 -21.14 -0.81 -23.72
C THR A 696 -21.29 -2.24 -23.21
N VAL A 697 -20.17 -2.96 -23.09
CA VAL A 697 -20.19 -4.36 -22.66
C VAL A 697 -20.71 -4.50 -21.24
N GLN A 698 -20.34 -3.62 -20.30
CA GLN A 698 -20.88 -3.64 -18.93
C GLN A 698 -22.38 -3.33 -18.86
N THR A 699 -22.90 -2.47 -19.76
CA THR A 699 -24.33 -2.14 -19.83
C THR A 699 -25.14 -3.34 -20.35
N ILE A 700 -24.66 -4.01 -21.40
CA ILE A 700 -25.24 -5.24 -21.95
C ILE A 700 -25.14 -6.39 -20.93
N LYS A 701 -23.95 -6.62 -20.36
CA LYS A 701 -23.67 -7.64 -19.34
C LYS A 701 -24.62 -7.53 -18.16
N GLY A 702 -24.93 -6.32 -17.71
CA GLY A 702 -25.87 -6.06 -16.61
C GLY A 702 -27.22 -6.77 -16.78
N LEU A 703 -27.78 -6.78 -18.00
CA LEU A 703 -29.05 -7.45 -18.35
C LEU A 703 -29.00 -8.96 -18.07
N PHE A 704 -27.89 -9.61 -18.46
CA PHE A 704 -27.69 -11.04 -18.31
C PHE A 704 -27.29 -11.44 -16.87
N THR A 705 -26.36 -10.72 -16.24
CA THR A 705 -25.85 -11.08 -14.91
C THR A 705 -26.83 -10.80 -13.78
N SER A 706 -27.66 -9.76 -13.92
CA SER A 706 -28.65 -9.37 -12.91
C SER A 706 -30.05 -9.94 -13.17
N GLY A 707 -30.31 -10.37 -14.41
CA GLY A 707 -31.64 -10.73 -14.90
C GLY A 707 -32.45 -9.51 -15.34
N ILE A 708 -33.40 -9.74 -16.25
CA ILE A 708 -34.17 -8.68 -16.94
C ILE A 708 -34.90 -7.77 -15.94
N GLY A 709 -35.66 -8.34 -14.99
CA GLY A 709 -36.47 -7.57 -14.03
C GLY A 709 -35.64 -6.66 -13.10
N ARG A 710 -34.56 -7.19 -12.48
CA ARG A 710 -33.67 -6.38 -11.63
C ARG A 710 -32.95 -5.29 -12.45
N THR A 711 -32.57 -5.57 -13.69
CA THR A 711 -31.91 -4.58 -14.55
C THR A 711 -32.86 -3.48 -15.00
N TRP A 712 -34.09 -3.83 -15.41
CA TRP A 712 -35.10 -2.87 -15.83
C TRP A 712 -35.49 -1.93 -14.69
N ARG A 713 -35.63 -2.45 -13.45
CA ARG A 713 -35.79 -1.62 -12.25
C ARG A 713 -34.63 -0.63 -12.05
N TYR A 714 -33.38 -1.09 -12.17
CA TYR A 714 -32.20 -0.23 -12.04
C TYR A 714 -32.16 0.89 -13.09
N LEU A 715 -32.45 0.56 -14.36
CA LEU A 715 -32.48 1.52 -15.45
C LEU A 715 -33.64 2.52 -15.29
N SER A 716 -34.81 2.08 -14.82
CA SER A 716 -35.96 2.93 -14.53
C SER A 716 -35.68 3.91 -13.38
N GLU A 717 -35.11 3.45 -12.26
CA GLU A 717 -34.69 4.31 -11.13
C GLU A 717 -33.62 5.35 -11.54
N LYS A 718 -32.87 5.06 -12.60
CA LYS A 718 -31.82 5.92 -13.18
C LYS A 718 -32.39 6.94 -14.18
N GLN A 719 -33.26 6.51 -15.10
CA GLN A 719 -33.98 7.38 -16.03
C GLN A 719 -34.95 8.33 -15.30
N SER A 720 -35.57 7.88 -14.21
CA SER A 720 -36.38 8.75 -13.33
C SER A 720 -35.55 9.93 -12.79
N LYS A 721 -34.34 9.65 -12.28
CA LYS A 721 -33.41 10.70 -11.80
C LYS A 721 -33.02 11.67 -12.93
N TYR A 722 -32.77 11.18 -14.15
CA TYR A 722 -32.53 12.02 -15.32
C TYR A 722 -33.69 13.00 -15.60
N ARG A 723 -34.93 12.49 -15.62
CA ARG A 723 -36.14 13.32 -15.82
C ARG A 723 -36.32 14.36 -14.71
N THR A 724 -36.10 14.00 -13.46
CA THR A 724 -36.15 14.94 -12.32
C THR A 724 -35.03 16.00 -12.39
N SER A 725 -33.81 15.62 -12.78
CA SER A 725 -32.69 16.57 -12.91
C SER A 725 -32.89 17.58 -14.05
N GLY A 726 -33.57 17.16 -15.14
CA GLY A 726 -33.96 18.02 -16.26
C GLY A 726 -35.04 19.03 -15.88
N ARG A 727 -36.12 18.60 -15.20
CA ARG A 727 -37.16 19.52 -14.68
C ARG A 727 -36.61 20.57 -13.70
N LYS A 728 -35.62 20.19 -12.87
CA LYS A 728 -34.91 21.15 -12.01
C LYS A 728 -33.93 22.05 -12.76
N ALA A 729 -33.56 21.74 -14.01
CA ALA A 729 -32.75 22.62 -14.84
C ALA A 729 -33.63 23.67 -15.53
N SER A 730 -34.77 23.26 -16.10
CA SER A 730 -35.72 24.17 -16.76
C SER A 730 -36.27 25.23 -15.80
N ALA A 731 -36.69 24.83 -14.60
CA ALA A 731 -37.16 25.77 -13.58
C ALA A 731 -36.07 26.79 -13.17
N SER A 732 -34.82 26.35 -12.98
CA SER A 732 -33.72 27.28 -12.65
C SER A 732 -33.33 28.21 -13.80
N SER A 733 -33.57 27.82 -15.06
CA SER A 733 -33.40 28.74 -16.20
C SER A 733 -34.54 29.75 -16.28
N GLU A 734 -35.78 29.36 -15.99
CA GLU A 734 -36.94 30.26 -15.97
C GLU A 734 -36.80 31.34 -14.87
N GLU A 735 -36.38 30.98 -13.66
CA GLU A 735 -36.04 31.93 -12.58
C GLU A 735 -34.87 32.86 -12.94
N SER A 736 -33.89 32.39 -13.73
CA SER A 736 -32.78 33.22 -14.20
C SER A 736 -33.14 34.17 -15.36
N SER A 737 -34.25 33.91 -16.06
CA SER A 737 -34.79 34.79 -17.08
C SER A 737 -35.73 35.85 -16.51
N SER A 738 -36.54 35.54 -15.48
CA SER A 738 -37.40 36.53 -14.83
C SER A 738 -36.60 37.57 -14.02
N SER A 739 -35.46 37.18 -13.45
CA SER A 739 -34.54 38.07 -12.71
C SER A 739 -33.65 38.97 -13.59
N LYS A 740 -33.88 38.99 -14.91
CA LYS A 740 -33.28 39.95 -15.87
C LYS A 740 -34.30 40.96 -16.45
N GLN A 741 -35.52 40.99 -15.91
CA GLN A 741 -36.58 41.94 -16.30
C GLN A 741 -37.20 42.68 -15.10
N GLN A 742 -36.41 42.88 -14.02
CA GLN A 742 -36.69 43.81 -12.93
C GLN A 742 -35.44 44.67 -12.65
#